data_AF-A0A9R1SN72-F1
#
_entry.id   AF-A0A9R1SN72-F1
#
_cell.length_a   1.000
_cell.length_b   1.000
_cell.length_c   1.000
_cell.angle_alpha   90.00
_cell.angle_beta   90.00
_cell.angle_gamma   90.00
#
_symmetry.space_group_name_H-M   'P 1'
#
loop_
_entity.id
_entity.type
_entity.pdbx_description
1 polymer ?
#
loop_
_entity_poly.entity_id
_entity_poly.type
_entity_poly.pdbx_seq_one_letter_code
_entity_poly.pdbx_strand_id
1 'polypeptide(L)'
;MATNVLLMLILSIVCVIGYMNACPQNCECSQWKAFAVSCMGIDVIPTFPPMTEFLSLYESSLPTVPQDAFANMVNISRIYLSVDVSLSRLEKHSFYNLRKLTHIEIRNTRNLTFIHPEAFKDLLKLQYLGLFNTGLTIFPVLTNIQADDSHFLLELSDNPYIPEIPANAFLGITNDLLSVRLYSNGFTKVQHHAFNGTKLDSVYLHRNKQLTRLDERMFAGTSSGPMLLDVSESAVTSLPTRGLESLRELCARNVWTLKKLPPIMTFRHMITADLTYPSHCCAFKNLKKKRGYLEDIICNLTARYNQLQKRSVGTFTIPGLHSSMEPGIDSADNLFRDTYDHQDFNSRLHYHTYFGGHSDDDVGFGETLKNPQEDTSHEFDGRYDYIVCEEGEEVACFPAPDEFNPCEDIMSFSFLRVSVWFVSLLAVLGNLLVLLVLLTSHFKLSVSRFLMCHLAFADLCMGIYLLLIASVDLHTRSEYYNHAIDWQTGLGCNLAGFFSVFASELSVYTLTTITLERWYAITYAMRLDRKLHLYHASVIMLVGWIFCLLLALMPLIGVSSYQKVSICLPMDTQTLVDQIYIISVLVFNILAFVVICACYIKIYCAVHNPSHQSANKDTNIAKRMAVLIFTDFLCMAPISMYAMTAALDHPLITVSNSKILLVLFYPLNSCANPFLYAIFTKAFQGDVFILLSKVGLCQHQAQLFRGQTISSKASSRGITRREREQTGAKETPISLLDYPGNPPVTQQQEENTT
;
A
#
# COMPACT_ATOMS: atom_id res chain seq x y z
N MET A 1 30.64 36.26 87.25
CA MET A 1 29.91 35.04 86.84
C MET A 1 29.17 35.21 85.51
N ALA A 2 28.31 36.22 85.32
CA ALA A 2 27.49 36.37 84.11
C ALA A 2 28.26 36.33 82.77
N THR A 3 29.46 36.93 82.70
CA THR A 3 30.31 36.95 81.50
C THR A 3 30.77 35.57 81.02
N ASN A 4 31.10 34.66 81.94
CA ASN A 4 31.54 33.31 81.58
C ASN A 4 30.38 32.44 81.09
N VAL A 5 29.15 32.68 81.56
CA VAL A 5 27.95 31.97 81.08
C VAL A 5 27.63 32.40 79.66
N LEU A 6 27.72 33.70 79.35
CA LEU A 6 27.53 34.21 77.99
C LEU A 6 28.61 33.66 77.03
N LEU A 7 29.87 33.61 77.45
CA LEU A 7 30.96 33.06 76.62
C LEU A 7 30.77 31.55 76.37
N MET A 8 30.35 30.79 77.38
CA MET A 8 30.01 29.36 77.22
C MET A 8 28.79 29.14 76.31
N LEU A 9 27.77 29.99 76.39
CA LEU A 9 26.62 29.96 75.48
C LEU A 9 27.04 30.28 74.04
N ILE A 10 27.86 31.33 73.82
CA ILE A 10 28.37 31.66 72.49
C ILE A 10 29.27 30.54 71.95
N LEU A 11 30.16 29.96 72.77
CA LEU A 11 30.98 28.80 72.36
C LEU A 11 30.12 27.57 72.05
N SER A 12 29.06 27.28 72.81
CA SER A 12 28.15 26.18 72.52
C SER A 12 27.34 26.42 71.25
N ILE A 13 26.86 27.66 71.01
CA ILE A 13 26.14 28.05 69.78
C ILE A 13 27.08 27.99 68.57
N VAL A 14 28.32 28.48 68.68
CA VAL A 14 29.34 28.39 67.62
C VAL A 14 29.74 26.93 67.37
N CYS A 15 29.81 26.08 68.40
CA CYS A 15 30.09 24.65 68.24
C CYS A 15 28.91 23.91 67.57
N VAL A 16 27.66 24.25 67.92
CA VAL A 16 26.45 23.71 67.26
C VAL A 16 26.34 24.17 65.80
N ILE A 17 26.62 25.44 65.51
CA ILE A 17 26.65 25.98 64.13
C ILE A 17 27.81 25.36 63.34
N GLY A 18 28.95 25.10 63.97
CA GLY A 18 30.08 24.37 63.39
C GLY A 18 29.74 22.92 63.02
N TYR A 19 28.94 22.23 63.85
CA TYR A 19 28.46 20.87 63.58
C TYR A 19 27.41 20.82 62.46
N MET A 20 26.51 21.81 62.35
CA MET A 20 25.46 21.86 61.32
C MET A 20 25.96 22.13 59.90
N ASN A 21 27.22 22.53 59.75
CA ASN A 21 27.89 22.75 58.45
C ASN A 21 28.99 21.71 58.15
N ALA A 22 29.14 20.67 58.98
CA ALA A 22 30.10 19.60 58.75
C ALA A 22 29.65 18.71 57.58
N CYS A 23 30.55 18.47 56.62
CA CYS A 23 30.28 17.51 55.55
C CYS A 23 30.25 16.08 56.12
N PRO A 24 29.30 15.21 55.73
CA PRO A 24 29.28 13.83 56.21
C PRO A 24 30.53 13.04 55.80
N GLN A 25 30.89 12.03 56.59
CA GLN A 25 31.93 11.08 56.18
C GLN A 25 31.50 10.33 54.91
N ASN A 26 32.47 10.05 54.04
CA ASN A 26 32.28 9.49 52.69
C ASN A 26 31.47 10.39 51.73
N CYS A 27 31.36 11.69 52.02
CA CYS A 27 30.78 12.70 51.12
C CYS A 27 31.76 13.86 50.85
N GLU A 28 31.66 14.44 49.66
CA GLU A 28 32.34 15.66 49.23
C GLU A 28 31.30 16.78 49.12
N CYS A 29 31.51 17.89 49.86
CA CYS A 29 30.60 19.03 49.88
C CYS A 29 31.26 20.25 49.22
N SER A 30 30.75 20.68 48.06
CA SER A 30 31.31 21.79 47.29
C SER A 30 30.52 23.08 47.48
N GLN A 31 31.07 24.02 48.25
CA GLN A 31 30.49 25.38 48.40
C GLN A 31 30.58 26.19 47.09
N TRP A 32 31.51 25.87 46.20
CA TRP A 32 31.78 26.60 44.96
C TRP A 32 30.86 26.21 43.80
N LYS A 33 30.22 25.03 43.90
CA LYS A 33 29.23 24.52 42.93
C LYS A 33 27.85 24.45 43.58
N ALA A 34 27.29 25.60 43.92
CA ALA A 34 25.91 25.75 44.41
C ALA A 34 25.54 24.74 45.53
N PHE A 35 26.37 24.62 46.57
CA PHE A 35 26.15 23.70 47.70
C PHE A 35 25.83 22.25 47.29
N ALA A 36 26.55 21.73 46.29
CA ALA A 36 26.44 20.33 45.89
C ALA A 36 27.10 19.38 46.92
N VAL A 37 26.43 18.28 47.22
CA VAL A 37 26.91 17.19 48.07
C VAL A 37 26.91 15.89 47.27
N SER A 38 28.08 15.28 47.13
CA SER A 38 28.28 14.00 46.44
C SER A 38 28.78 12.96 47.42
N CYS A 39 28.10 11.84 47.57
CA CYS A 39 28.52 10.74 48.45
C CYS A 39 28.81 9.46 47.65
N MET A 40 29.80 8.69 48.09
CA MET A 40 30.23 7.45 47.45
C MET A 40 30.40 6.34 48.49
N GLY A 41 29.89 5.13 48.22
CA GLY A 41 30.09 3.99 49.11
C GLY A 41 29.51 4.17 50.52
N ILE A 42 28.25 4.63 50.61
CA ILE A 42 27.52 4.78 51.88
C ILE A 42 26.50 3.65 52.09
N ASP A 43 26.43 3.13 53.32
CA ASP A 43 25.49 2.06 53.72
C ASP A 43 24.22 2.59 54.41
N VAL A 44 24.28 3.84 54.92
CA VAL A 44 23.17 4.54 55.59
C VAL A 44 23.17 6.00 55.13
N ILE A 45 21.99 6.58 54.92
CA ILE A 45 21.86 8.00 54.55
C ILE A 45 22.23 8.88 55.76
N PRO A 46 23.27 9.74 55.66
CA PRO A 46 23.65 10.64 56.74
C PRO A 46 22.77 11.90 56.78
N THR A 47 22.86 12.66 57.87
CA THR A 47 22.23 13.99 57.97
C THR A 47 22.96 15.00 57.09
N PHE A 48 22.34 15.45 56.00
CA PHE A 48 22.92 16.43 55.09
C PHE A 48 22.76 17.89 55.60
N PRO A 49 23.67 18.80 55.20
CA PRO A 49 23.54 20.23 55.51
C PRO A 49 22.24 20.83 54.92
N PRO A 50 21.55 21.74 55.64
CA PRO A 50 20.25 22.28 55.21
C PRO A 50 20.34 23.20 53.97
N MET A 51 21.54 23.70 53.65
CA MET A 51 21.81 24.53 52.46
C MET A 51 22.01 23.71 51.17
N THR A 52 22.02 22.37 51.24
CA THR A 52 22.26 21.50 50.08
C THR A 52 21.22 21.73 48.99
N GLU A 53 21.67 22.07 47.78
CA GLU A 53 20.82 22.29 46.60
C GLU A 53 20.86 21.11 45.61
N PHE A 54 22.01 20.43 45.54
CA PHE A 54 22.22 19.24 44.69
C PHE A 54 22.74 18.09 45.56
N LEU A 55 22.03 16.97 45.58
CA LEU A 55 22.48 15.74 46.25
C LEU A 55 22.71 14.65 45.22
N SER A 56 23.89 14.02 45.24
CA SER A 56 24.21 12.86 44.39
C SER A 56 24.78 11.71 45.21
N LEU A 57 24.12 10.55 45.18
CA LEU A 57 24.57 9.32 45.83
C LEU A 57 25.02 8.32 44.73
N TYR A 58 26.28 7.90 44.78
CA TYR A 58 26.90 6.99 43.81
C TYR A 58 27.44 5.74 44.50
N GLU A 59 27.34 4.59 43.85
CA GLU A 59 27.95 3.32 44.31
C GLU A 59 27.62 3.00 45.77
N SER A 60 26.39 3.35 46.19
CA SER A 60 25.93 3.16 47.56
C SER A 60 25.47 1.71 47.81
N SER A 61 25.39 1.36 49.09
CA SER A 61 24.82 0.10 49.57
C SER A 61 23.68 0.37 50.57
N LEU A 62 22.75 1.26 50.18
CA LEU A 62 21.55 1.59 50.95
C LEU A 62 20.48 0.50 50.74
N PRO A 63 20.11 -0.32 51.75
CA PRO A 63 19.09 -1.36 51.56
C PRO A 63 17.70 -0.79 51.23
N THR A 64 17.40 0.41 51.75
CA THR A 64 16.13 1.15 51.59
C THR A 64 16.40 2.66 51.65
N VAL A 65 15.63 3.47 50.93
CA VAL A 65 15.49 4.90 51.29
C VAL A 65 14.43 5.00 52.40
N PRO A 66 14.79 5.49 53.61
CA PRO A 66 13.87 5.55 54.75
C PRO A 66 12.86 6.71 54.60
N GLN A 67 11.84 6.67 55.44
CA GLN A 67 10.87 7.77 55.57
C GLN A 67 11.55 9.10 55.91
N ASP A 68 11.11 10.18 55.27
CA ASP A 68 11.53 11.57 55.51
C ASP A 68 13.06 11.82 55.35
N ALA A 69 13.76 10.93 54.64
CA ALA A 69 15.23 10.92 54.47
C ALA A 69 15.84 12.27 54.06
N PHE A 70 15.10 13.06 53.28
CA PHE A 70 15.59 14.32 52.69
C PHE A 70 14.96 15.58 53.31
N ALA A 71 14.10 15.43 54.34
CA ALA A 71 13.29 16.52 54.89
C ALA A 71 14.09 17.69 55.50
N ASN A 72 15.36 17.47 55.88
CA ASN A 72 16.23 18.52 56.44
C ASN A 72 16.73 19.54 55.38
N MET A 73 16.70 19.19 54.10
CA MET A 73 17.29 20.00 53.02
C MET A 73 16.24 20.95 52.41
N VAL A 74 15.98 22.06 53.08
CA VAL A 74 14.95 23.04 52.67
C VAL A 74 15.23 23.66 51.29
N ASN A 75 16.50 23.69 50.87
CA ASN A 75 16.94 24.24 49.58
C ASN A 75 17.14 23.20 48.45
N ILE A 76 16.81 21.92 48.67
CA ILE A 76 17.09 20.87 47.68
C ILE A 76 16.35 21.12 46.36
N SER A 77 17.10 21.13 45.25
CA SER A 77 16.62 21.32 43.89
C SER A 77 16.74 20.06 43.05
N ARG A 78 17.82 19.27 43.22
CA ARG A 78 18.01 18.00 42.50
C ARG A 78 18.52 16.89 43.41
N ILE A 79 17.95 15.69 43.25
CA ILE A 79 18.41 14.45 43.90
C ILE A 79 18.72 13.41 42.82
N TYR A 80 19.94 12.88 42.86
CA TYR A 80 20.45 11.85 41.96
C TYR A 80 20.87 10.62 42.76
N LEU A 81 20.25 9.47 42.49
CA LEU A 81 20.57 8.18 43.12
C LEU A 81 21.05 7.22 42.03
N SER A 82 22.28 6.71 42.11
CA SER A 82 22.86 5.93 41.01
C SER A 82 23.80 4.81 41.44
N VAL A 83 23.64 3.66 40.79
CA VAL A 83 24.48 2.46 40.99
C VAL A 83 24.40 1.94 42.43
N ASP A 84 23.19 1.85 43.01
CA ASP A 84 23.00 1.12 44.26
C ASP A 84 22.69 -0.36 43.98
N VAL A 85 23.56 -1.23 44.47
CA VAL A 85 23.48 -2.70 44.27
C VAL A 85 22.54 -3.35 45.29
N SER A 86 22.23 -2.67 46.39
CA SER A 86 21.47 -3.21 47.51
C SER A 86 20.05 -2.64 47.64
N LEU A 87 19.80 -1.45 47.06
CA LEU A 87 18.54 -0.72 47.20
C LEU A 87 17.37 -1.55 46.69
N SER A 88 16.55 -1.98 47.64
CA SER A 88 15.44 -2.90 47.40
C SER A 88 14.09 -2.19 47.36
N ARG A 89 13.94 -1.12 48.16
CA ARG A 89 12.66 -0.46 48.46
C ARG A 89 12.81 1.05 48.65
N LEU A 90 11.82 1.82 48.19
CA LEU A 90 11.56 3.19 48.68
C LEU A 90 10.40 3.15 49.67
N GLU A 91 10.62 3.60 50.90
CA GLU A 91 9.59 3.61 51.95
C GLU A 91 8.64 4.82 51.84
N LYS A 92 7.58 4.81 52.65
CA LYS A 92 6.60 5.90 52.73
C LYS A 92 7.28 7.24 53.01
N HIS A 93 6.88 8.29 52.28
CA HIS A 93 7.43 9.65 52.40
C HIS A 93 8.95 9.73 52.19
N SER A 94 9.53 8.87 51.34
CA SER A 94 10.94 8.97 50.91
C SER A 94 11.26 10.37 50.32
N PHE A 95 10.36 10.90 49.50
CA PHE A 95 10.42 12.23 48.88
C PHE A 95 9.12 12.98 49.19
N TYR A 96 9.14 13.82 50.23
CA TYR A 96 7.94 14.46 50.77
C TYR A 96 8.11 15.96 51.05
N ASN A 97 7.16 16.79 50.60
CA ASN A 97 7.08 18.24 50.90
C ASN A 97 8.36 19.03 50.54
N LEU A 98 9.08 18.60 49.49
CA LEU A 98 10.34 19.21 49.03
C LEU A 98 10.04 20.35 48.05
N ARG A 99 9.66 21.52 48.58
CA ARG A 99 9.05 22.65 47.84
C ARG A 99 9.89 23.29 46.73
N LYS A 100 11.20 23.05 46.69
CA LYS A 100 12.12 23.55 45.65
C LYS A 100 12.65 22.45 44.73
N LEU A 101 12.28 21.19 44.97
CA LEU A 101 12.81 20.06 44.23
C LEU A 101 12.24 20.05 42.81
N THR A 102 13.13 20.17 41.83
CA THR A 102 12.79 20.18 40.39
C THR A 102 13.12 18.87 39.70
N HIS A 103 14.16 18.15 40.11
CA HIS A 103 14.60 16.91 39.44
C HIS A 103 14.85 15.77 40.44
N ILE A 104 14.28 14.61 40.15
CA ILE A 104 14.62 13.33 40.78
C ILE A 104 15.09 12.37 39.69
N GLU A 105 16.26 11.76 39.85
CA GLU A 105 16.71 10.65 38.99
C GLU A 105 17.18 9.47 39.85
N ILE A 106 16.68 8.28 39.54
CA ILE A 106 17.10 7.01 40.15
C ILE A 106 17.56 6.08 39.03
N ARG A 107 18.82 5.64 39.08
CA ARG A 107 19.50 4.97 37.97
C ARG A 107 20.29 3.74 38.39
N ASN A 108 20.24 2.67 37.59
CA ASN A 108 21.00 1.44 37.80
C ASN A 108 20.72 0.72 39.14
N THR A 109 19.55 0.93 39.74
CA THR A 109 19.13 0.30 41.01
C THR A 109 18.42 -1.02 40.75
N ARG A 110 19.15 -2.01 40.23
CA ARG A 110 18.58 -3.26 39.70
C ARG A 110 17.81 -4.11 40.72
N ASN A 111 18.09 -3.93 42.01
CA ASN A 111 17.38 -4.63 43.09
C ASN A 111 16.12 -3.89 43.57
N LEU A 112 15.85 -2.67 43.07
CA LEU A 112 14.70 -1.86 43.47
C LEU A 112 13.43 -2.47 42.88
N THR A 113 12.75 -3.28 43.68
CA THR A 113 11.55 -4.04 43.27
C THR A 113 10.25 -3.37 43.70
N PHE A 114 10.29 -2.49 44.71
CA PHE A 114 9.11 -1.88 45.31
C PHE A 114 9.29 -0.39 45.63
N ILE A 115 8.28 0.40 45.28
CA ILE A 115 8.17 1.81 45.66
C ILE A 115 6.84 1.98 46.38
N HIS A 116 6.86 2.51 47.60
CA HIS A 116 5.63 2.75 48.36
C HIS A 116 4.72 3.77 47.63
N PRO A 117 3.37 3.61 47.60
CA PRO A 117 2.48 4.52 46.86
C PRO A 117 2.46 5.99 47.35
N GLU A 118 2.96 6.24 48.56
CA GLU A 118 3.22 7.58 49.11
C GLU A 118 4.73 7.89 49.20
N ALA A 119 5.59 7.25 48.40
CA ALA A 119 7.02 7.56 48.37
C ALA A 119 7.31 8.93 47.75
N PHE A 120 6.54 9.34 46.74
CA PHE A 120 6.57 10.66 46.11
C PHE A 120 5.28 11.41 46.45
N LYS A 121 5.37 12.53 47.18
CA LYS A 121 4.19 13.25 47.66
C LYS A 121 4.44 14.74 47.91
N ASP A 122 3.48 15.58 47.51
CA ASP A 122 3.48 17.04 47.70
C ASP A 122 4.75 17.72 47.14
N LEU A 123 5.06 17.46 45.85
CA LEU A 123 6.28 17.88 45.16
C LEU A 123 5.98 18.98 44.12
N LEU A 124 5.45 20.10 44.59
CA LEU A 124 4.83 21.16 43.78
C LEU A 124 5.70 21.78 42.67
N LYS A 125 7.04 21.69 42.75
CA LYS A 125 7.96 22.24 41.73
C LYS A 125 8.75 21.18 40.97
N LEU A 126 8.34 19.91 41.08
CA LEU A 126 8.98 18.83 40.34
C LEU A 126 8.69 18.96 38.84
N GLN A 127 9.76 19.01 38.04
CA GLN A 127 9.74 19.11 36.57
C GLN A 127 10.13 17.77 35.93
N TYR A 128 10.99 17.00 36.60
CA TYR A 128 11.57 15.77 36.06
C TYR A 128 11.57 14.63 37.08
N LEU A 129 11.07 13.46 36.65
CA LEU A 129 11.21 12.20 37.38
C LEU A 129 11.74 11.10 36.45
N GLY A 130 12.99 10.68 36.67
CA GLY A 130 13.67 9.63 35.92
C GLY A 130 13.83 8.33 36.72
N LEU A 131 13.38 7.19 36.19
CA LEU A 131 13.57 5.84 36.76
C LEU A 131 14.20 4.90 35.71
N PHE A 132 15.49 4.62 35.87
CA PHE A 132 16.32 3.94 34.89
C PHE A 132 16.91 2.63 35.41
N ASN A 133 16.76 1.53 34.66
CA ASN A 133 17.44 0.26 34.93
C ASN A 133 17.16 -0.27 36.36
N THR A 134 15.88 -0.33 36.72
CA THR A 134 15.39 -0.78 38.04
C THR A 134 14.82 -2.21 37.99
N GLY A 135 14.68 -2.83 39.16
CA GLY A 135 14.05 -4.14 39.33
C GLY A 135 12.52 -4.14 39.40
N LEU A 136 11.85 -3.02 39.06
CA LEU A 136 10.41 -2.85 39.29
C LEU A 136 9.57 -3.83 38.48
N THR A 137 8.67 -4.55 39.18
CA THR A 137 7.72 -5.49 38.56
C THR A 137 6.31 -4.90 38.38
N ILE A 138 6.04 -3.73 38.95
CA ILE A 138 4.75 -3.05 38.96
C ILE A 138 5.00 -1.58 38.59
N PHE A 139 4.10 -0.97 37.82
CA PHE A 139 4.17 0.44 37.49
C PHE A 139 4.04 1.30 38.76
N PRO A 140 4.94 2.27 39.02
CA PRO A 140 4.92 3.04 40.26
C PRO A 140 3.67 3.93 40.36
N VAL A 141 3.12 4.07 41.57
CA VAL A 141 1.99 4.98 41.83
C VAL A 141 2.52 6.39 41.98
N LEU A 142 2.16 7.29 41.05
CA LEU A 142 2.66 8.67 40.97
C LEU A 142 1.58 9.72 41.24
N THR A 143 0.38 9.30 41.66
CA THR A 143 -0.83 10.15 41.70
C THR A 143 -0.80 11.28 42.74
N ASN A 144 0.18 11.27 43.63
CA ASN A 144 0.27 12.17 44.79
C ASN A 144 1.35 13.25 44.62
N ILE A 145 1.97 13.36 43.44
CA ILE A 145 3.05 14.33 43.16
C ILE A 145 2.51 15.77 43.15
N GLN A 146 1.40 16.02 42.44
CA GLN A 146 0.74 17.33 42.32
C GLN A 146 1.69 18.46 41.90
N ALA A 147 2.47 18.26 40.85
CA ALA A 147 3.34 19.29 40.29
C ALA A 147 2.54 20.46 39.71
N ASP A 148 3.00 21.67 40.04
CA ASP A 148 2.49 22.99 39.63
C ASP A 148 3.54 23.67 38.74
N ASP A 149 4.04 22.92 37.74
CA ASP A 149 4.93 23.44 36.71
C ASP A 149 4.30 23.25 35.32
N SER A 150 4.59 24.22 34.46
CA SER A 150 4.18 24.37 33.07
C SER A 150 4.43 23.14 32.18
N HIS A 151 5.49 22.37 32.46
CA HIS A 151 5.84 21.15 31.75
C HIS A 151 6.47 20.14 32.71
N PHE A 152 5.89 18.93 32.75
CA PHE A 152 6.41 17.80 33.51
C PHE A 152 6.93 16.72 32.55
N LEU A 153 8.16 16.26 32.76
CA LEU A 153 8.74 15.14 32.03
C LEU A 153 8.89 13.92 32.95
N LEU A 154 8.12 12.88 32.65
CA LEU A 154 8.26 11.56 33.26
C LEU A 154 9.07 10.65 32.35
N GLU A 155 10.13 10.04 32.87
CA GLU A 155 11.00 9.15 32.10
C GLU A 155 11.22 7.81 32.85
N LEU A 156 10.68 6.71 32.30
CA LEU A 156 10.98 5.36 32.74
C LEU A 156 11.67 4.64 31.58
N SER A 157 12.89 4.15 31.79
CA SER A 157 13.60 3.36 30.78
C SER A 157 14.38 2.19 31.36
N ASP A 158 14.60 1.17 30.53
CA ASP A 158 15.34 -0.04 30.85
C ASP A 158 14.76 -0.81 32.05
N ASN A 159 13.44 -0.77 32.25
CA ASN A 159 12.75 -1.53 33.30
C ASN A 159 12.05 -2.77 32.68
N PRO A 160 12.76 -3.91 32.53
CA PRO A 160 12.29 -5.05 31.73
C PRO A 160 11.17 -5.87 32.40
N TYR A 161 10.90 -5.65 33.69
CA TYR A 161 9.96 -6.46 34.48
C TYR A 161 8.58 -5.81 34.68
N ILE A 162 8.36 -4.56 34.23
CA ILE A 162 7.04 -3.91 34.30
C ILE A 162 6.19 -4.38 33.10
N PRO A 163 5.10 -5.15 33.30
CA PRO A 163 4.43 -5.85 32.19
C PRO A 163 3.35 -5.03 31.49
N GLU A 164 2.81 -3.98 32.11
CA GLU A 164 1.73 -3.16 31.56
C GLU A 164 1.72 -1.75 32.15
N ILE A 165 1.09 -0.82 31.43
CA ILE A 165 0.72 0.51 31.95
C ILE A 165 -0.74 0.44 32.41
N PRO A 166 -1.04 0.64 33.72
CA PRO A 166 -2.38 0.51 34.25
C PRO A 166 -3.29 1.71 33.92
N ALA A 167 -4.61 1.53 34.12
CA ALA A 167 -5.56 2.63 34.04
C ALA A 167 -5.25 3.73 35.07
N ASN A 168 -5.39 5.01 34.68
CA ASN A 168 -5.11 6.20 35.50
C ASN A 168 -3.66 6.32 36.03
N ALA A 169 -2.68 5.66 35.39
CA ALA A 169 -1.28 5.64 35.82
C ALA A 169 -0.65 7.03 36.03
N PHE A 170 -1.11 8.03 35.27
CA PHE A 170 -0.57 9.39 35.27
C PHE A 170 -1.49 10.45 35.90
N LEU A 171 -2.63 10.03 36.45
CA LEU A 171 -3.64 10.92 37.02
C LEU A 171 -3.08 11.67 38.25
N GLY A 172 -3.13 13.00 38.25
CA GLY A 172 -2.68 13.81 39.39
C GLY A 172 -1.15 14.05 39.49
N ILE A 173 -0.38 13.68 38.46
CA ILE A 173 1.05 14.04 38.38
C ILE A 173 1.23 15.55 38.23
N THR A 174 0.56 16.15 37.24
CA THR A 174 0.53 17.60 36.96
C THR A 174 -0.85 18.00 36.44
N ASN A 175 -1.22 19.27 36.63
CA ASN A 175 -2.40 19.88 36.00
C ASN A 175 -2.10 20.50 34.64
N ASP A 176 -0.83 20.60 34.24
CA ASP A 176 -0.35 21.18 32.98
C ASP A 176 0.27 20.12 32.04
N LEU A 177 1.14 20.52 31.11
CA LEU A 177 1.60 19.66 30.02
C LEU A 177 2.49 18.53 30.55
N LEU A 178 2.13 17.30 30.20
CA LEU A 178 2.85 16.08 30.55
C LEU A 178 3.51 15.47 29.31
N SER A 179 4.83 15.35 29.35
CA SER A 179 5.62 14.54 28.43
C SER A 179 5.98 13.20 29.08
N VAL A 180 5.75 12.11 28.36
CA VAL A 180 5.85 10.74 28.89
C VAL A 180 6.82 9.93 28.05
N ARG A 181 7.99 9.62 28.61
CA ARG A 181 9.03 8.77 27.99
C ARG A 181 9.07 7.41 28.66
N LEU A 182 8.66 6.38 27.94
CA LEU A 182 8.45 5.02 28.44
C LEU A 182 9.13 3.99 27.55
N TYR A 183 10.33 4.31 27.06
CA TYR A 183 11.04 3.50 26.07
C TYR A 183 11.93 2.40 26.67
N SER A 184 12.17 1.33 25.89
CA SER A 184 13.04 0.20 26.28
C SER A 184 12.61 -0.57 27.55
N ASN A 185 11.31 -0.61 27.88
CA ASN A 185 10.78 -1.34 29.04
C ASN A 185 10.16 -2.69 28.66
N GLY A 186 9.71 -3.44 29.67
CA GLY A 186 9.05 -4.75 29.54
C GLY A 186 7.57 -4.73 29.12
N PHE A 187 7.01 -3.58 28.73
CA PHE A 187 5.58 -3.43 28.52
C PHE A 187 5.04 -4.37 27.44
N THR A 188 3.94 -5.08 27.75
CA THR A 188 3.23 -5.98 26.84
C THR A 188 1.94 -5.36 26.28
N LYS A 189 1.30 -4.49 27.07
CA LYS A 189 0.06 -3.78 26.73
C LYS A 189 -0.10 -2.47 27.50
N VAL A 190 -0.92 -1.57 26.97
CA VAL A 190 -1.41 -0.36 27.64
C VAL A 190 -2.91 -0.52 27.91
N GLN A 191 -3.36 -0.27 29.15
CA GLN A 191 -4.76 -0.40 29.53
C GLN A 191 -5.63 0.79 29.05
N HIS A 192 -6.95 0.60 29.09
CA HIS A 192 -7.93 1.67 28.90
C HIS A 192 -7.70 2.80 29.92
N HIS A 193 -7.97 4.05 29.53
CA HIS A 193 -7.88 5.22 30.41
C HIS A 193 -6.52 5.38 31.11
N ALA A 194 -5.43 4.83 30.57
CA ALA A 194 -4.09 4.94 31.13
C ALA A 194 -3.67 6.40 31.36
N PHE A 195 -4.00 7.28 30.40
CA PHE A 195 -3.67 8.71 30.41
C PHE A 195 -4.84 9.62 30.84
N ASN A 196 -5.88 9.07 31.47
CA ASN A 196 -7.05 9.83 31.91
C ASN A 196 -6.68 10.98 32.86
N GLY A 197 -7.32 12.14 32.66
CA GLY A 197 -7.12 13.34 33.48
C GLY A 197 -5.79 14.05 33.25
N THR A 198 -5.14 13.88 32.09
CA THR A 198 -3.87 14.54 31.76
C THR A 198 -3.97 15.42 30.49
N LYS A 199 -3.13 16.45 30.41
CA LYS A 199 -2.84 17.20 29.17
C LYS A 199 -1.54 16.64 28.59
N LEU A 200 -1.61 15.92 27.48
CA LEU A 200 -0.43 15.28 26.89
C LEU A 200 0.27 16.19 25.88
N ASP A 201 1.58 16.26 25.99
CA ASP A 201 2.45 16.87 24.99
C ASP A 201 3.02 15.79 24.06
N SER A 202 3.83 14.89 24.61
CA SER A 202 4.47 13.80 23.86
C SER A 202 4.40 12.45 24.59
N VAL A 203 4.26 11.36 23.84
CA VAL A 203 4.21 9.98 24.36
C VAL A 203 5.18 9.10 23.56
N TYR A 204 6.29 8.71 24.20
CA TYR A 204 7.30 7.82 23.62
C TYR A 204 7.18 6.42 24.22
N LEU A 205 6.79 5.47 23.39
CA LEU A 205 6.66 4.03 23.67
C LEU A 205 7.62 3.20 22.81
N HIS A 206 8.65 3.81 22.23
CA HIS A 206 9.59 3.11 21.35
C HIS A 206 10.44 2.06 22.08
N ARG A 207 11.01 1.10 21.33
CA ARG A 207 11.86 0.00 21.83
C ARG A 207 11.21 -0.98 22.82
N ASN A 208 9.91 -0.84 23.10
CA ASN A 208 9.14 -1.83 23.85
C ASN A 208 8.82 -3.04 22.96
N LYS A 209 9.80 -3.93 22.76
CA LYS A 209 9.71 -5.06 21.81
C LYS A 209 8.59 -6.05 22.10
N GLN A 210 8.13 -6.13 23.36
CA GLN A 210 7.02 -7.00 23.79
C GLN A 210 5.65 -6.31 23.71
N LEU A 211 5.59 -5.01 23.41
CA LEU A 211 4.36 -4.24 23.40
C LEU A 211 3.54 -4.59 22.16
N THR A 212 2.42 -5.28 22.37
CA THR A 212 1.55 -5.80 21.30
C THR A 212 0.20 -5.12 21.22
N ARG A 213 -0.36 -4.70 22.36
CA ARG A 213 -1.73 -4.16 22.43
C ARG A 213 -1.78 -2.77 23.04
N LEU A 214 -2.26 -1.82 22.25
CA LEU A 214 -2.74 -0.52 22.72
C LEU A 214 -4.27 -0.60 22.85
N ASP A 215 -4.81 -0.24 24.02
CA ASP A 215 -6.26 -0.20 24.20
C ASP A 215 -6.89 0.99 23.43
N GLU A 216 -8.01 0.75 22.76
CA GLU A 216 -8.75 1.73 21.97
C GLU A 216 -9.14 3.00 22.76
N ARG A 217 -9.21 2.90 24.09
CA ARG A 217 -9.55 3.99 25.01
C ARG A 217 -8.37 4.40 25.90
N MET A 218 -7.12 4.10 25.54
CA MET A 218 -5.94 4.51 26.34
C MET A 218 -5.87 6.03 26.57
N PHE A 219 -6.28 6.83 25.57
CA PHE A 219 -6.37 8.29 25.61
C PHE A 219 -7.79 8.81 25.97
N ALA A 220 -8.70 7.96 26.43
CA ALA A 220 -10.01 8.44 26.86
C ALA A 220 -9.88 9.24 28.17
N GLY A 221 -10.42 10.46 28.17
CA GLY A 221 -10.35 11.38 29.31
C GLY A 221 -9.09 12.23 29.39
N THR A 222 -8.22 12.24 28.37
CA THR A 222 -7.19 13.28 28.22
C THR A 222 -7.87 14.64 27.93
N SER A 223 -7.36 15.72 28.53
CA SER A 223 -7.87 17.07 28.30
C SER A 223 -7.36 17.67 26.99
N SER A 224 -6.16 17.26 26.55
CA SER A 224 -5.55 17.63 25.27
C SER A 224 -4.45 16.63 24.90
N GLY A 225 -4.12 16.56 23.61
CA GLY A 225 -3.00 15.75 23.10
C GLY A 225 -3.26 14.22 23.03
N PRO A 226 -2.21 13.43 22.71
CA PRO A 226 -0.82 13.85 22.51
C PRO A 226 -0.58 14.58 21.17
N MET A 227 0.47 15.41 21.11
CA MET A 227 0.96 16.01 19.85
C MET A 227 1.96 15.11 19.13
N LEU A 228 2.76 14.35 19.88
CA LEU A 228 3.71 13.35 19.36
C LEU A 228 3.43 11.96 19.94
N LEU A 229 3.39 10.94 19.09
CA LEU A 229 3.29 9.53 19.49
C LEU A 229 4.37 8.72 18.77
N ASP A 230 5.30 8.13 19.53
CA ASP A 230 6.32 7.23 19.01
C ASP A 230 6.12 5.80 19.53
N VAL A 231 5.87 4.86 18.63
CA VAL A 231 5.72 3.42 18.90
C VAL A 231 6.78 2.58 18.16
N SER A 232 7.87 3.21 17.70
CA SER A 232 8.92 2.57 16.91
C SER A 232 9.59 1.39 17.62
N GLU A 233 10.09 0.40 16.88
CA GLU A 233 10.74 -0.81 17.42
C GLU A 233 9.84 -1.62 18.41
N SER A 234 8.52 -1.59 18.22
CA SER A 234 7.53 -2.36 18.99
C SER A 234 6.81 -3.43 18.15
N ALA A 235 5.98 -4.25 18.80
CA ALA A 235 5.17 -5.30 18.17
C ALA A 235 3.67 -4.95 18.12
N VAL A 236 3.33 -3.65 18.15
CA VAL A 236 1.95 -3.16 18.17
C VAL A 236 1.19 -3.57 16.90
N THR A 237 -0.02 -4.11 17.05
CA THR A 237 -0.85 -4.55 15.90
C THR A 237 -1.76 -3.47 15.33
N SER A 238 -2.13 -2.47 16.15
CA SER A 238 -3.11 -1.43 15.81
C SER A 238 -2.94 -0.19 16.70
N LEU A 239 -3.13 0.99 16.13
CA LEU A 239 -3.25 2.27 16.86
C LEU A 239 -4.73 2.52 17.26
N PRO A 240 -5.00 3.28 18.34
CA PRO A 240 -6.36 3.63 18.72
C PRO A 240 -7.01 4.57 17.69
N THR A 241 -8.32 4.45 17.46
CA THR A 241 -9.06 5.33 16.53
C THR A 241 -9.49 6.67 17.15
N ARG A 242 -9.46 6.78 18.48
CA ARG A 242 -9.86 7.96 19.27
C ARG A 242 -8.68 8.54 20.07
N GLY A 243 -8.72 9.85 20.30
CA GLY A 243 -7.71 10.56 21.09
C GLY A 243 -6.43 10.93 20.34
N LEU A 244 -6.36 10.67 19.02
CA LEU A 244 -5.25 11.09 18.15
C LEU A 244 -5.58 12.35 17.32
N GLU A 245 -6.63 13.10 17.68
CA GLU A 245 -7.10 14.27 16.92
C GLU A 245 -6.09 15.42 16.91
N SER A 246 -5.39 15.63 18.03
CA SER A 246 -4.35 16.65 18.20
C SER A 246 -2.96 16.23 17.70
N LEU A 247 -2.83 15.02 17.15
CA LEU A 247 -1.55 14.44 16.79
C LEU A 247 -0.93 15.15 15.58
N ARG A 248 0.29 15.67 15.76
CA ARG A 248 1.12 16.34 14.74
C ARG A 248 2.19 15.40 14.18
N GLU A 249 2.81 14.59 15.04
CA GLU A 249 3.89 13.68 14.68
C GLU A 249 3.58 12.24 15.10
N LEU A 250 3.71 11.30 14.16
CA LEU A 250 3.56 9.86 14.39
C LEU A 250 4.83 9.13 13.96
N CYS A 251 5.46 8.43 14.90
CA CYS A 251 6.64 7.60 14.64
C CYS A 251 6.30 6.12 14.90
N ALA A 252 6.48 5.29 13.88
CA ALA A 252 6.22 3.85 13.87
C ALA A 252 7.22 3.13 12.97
N ARG A 253 8.52 3.38 13.19
CA ARG A 253 9.64 2.73 12.48
C ARG A 253 9.82 1.28 12.95
N ASN A 254 10.07 0.35 12.03
CA ASN A 254 10.29 -1.08 12.31
C ASN A 254 9.15 -1.81 13.07
N VAL A 255 7.90 -1.37 12.90
CA VAL A 255 6.69 -1.94 13.51
C VAL A 255 5.94 -2.80 12.47
N TRP A 256 6.55 -3.93 12.07
CA TRP A 256 6.05 -4.83 11.02
C TRP A 256 4.68 -5.49 11.33
N THR A 257 4.26 -5.46 12.59
CA THR A 257 2.94 -5.93 13.03
C THR A 257 1.82 -4.94 12.75
N LEU A 258 2.13 -3.64 12.62
CA LEU A 258 1.16 -2.57 12.36
C LEU A 258 0.84 -2.52 10.86
N LYS A 259 -0.01 -3.43 10.39
CA LYS A 259 -0.36 -3.49 8.96
C LYS A 259 -1.40 -2.44 8.52
N LYS A 260 -2.19 -1.90 9.45
CA LYS A 260 -3.31 -0.99 9.17
C LYS A 260 -3.22 0.27 10.02
N LEU A 261 -3.51 1.40 9.40
CA LEU A 261 -3.72 2.66 10.11
C LEU A 261 -5.21 2.90 10.40
N PRO A 262 -5.53 3.62 11.49
CA PRO A 262 -6.89 4.11 11.73
C PRO A 262 -7.31 5.10 10.62
N PRO A 263 -8.61 5.44 10.51
CA PRO A 263 -9.10 6.33 9.46
C PRO A 263 -8.33 7.66 9.44
N ILE A 264 -7.90 8.10 8.26
CA ILE A 264 -7.06 9.31 8.09
C ILE A 264 -7.73 10.57 8.66
N MET A 265 -9.07 10.57 8.74
CA MET A 265 -9.88 11.65 9.34
C MET A 265 -9.67 11.82 10.86
N THR A 266 -9.12 10.80 11.54
CA THR A 266 -8.64 10.91 12.93
C THR A 266 -7.43 11.86 13.02
N PHE A 267 -6.55 11.88 12.00
CA PHE A 267 -5.32 12.66 11.98
C PHE A 267 -5.52 14.08 11.41
N ARG A 268 -6.29 14.93 12.10
CA ARG A 268 -6.69 16.25 11.57
C ARG A 268 -5.54 17.24 11.38
N HIS A 269 -4.60 17.25 12.33
CA HIS A 269 -3.50 18.21 12.46
C HIS A 269 -2.12 17.59 12.22
N MET A 270 -2.05 16.45 11.52
CA MET A 270 -0.80 15.75 11.26
C MET A 270 0.10 16.53 10.30
N ILE A 271 1.38 16.63 10.66
CA ILE A 271 2.44 17.33 9.93
C ILE A 271 3.50 16.32 9.46
N THR A 272 3.82 15.32 10.27
CA THR A 272 4.86 14.32 9.96
C THR A 272 4.44 12.91 10.38
N ALA A 273 4.71 11.94 9.52
CA ALA A 273 4.43 10.52 9.74
C ALA A 273 5.62 9.66 9.28
N ASP A 274 6.35 9.10 10.22
CA ASP A 274 7.47 8.20 9.93
C ASP A 274 7.08 6.76 10.26
N LEU A 275 6.92 5.94 9.23
CA LEU A 275 6.21 4.67 9.26
C LEU A 275 7.09 3.52 8.76
N THR A 276 6.60 2.29 8.92
CA THR A 276 7.31 1.09 8.42
C THR A 276 6.99 0.79 6.96
N TYR A 277 5.77 1.09 6.50
CA TYR A 277 5.27 0.69 5.18
C TYR A 277 5.07 1.89 4.25
N PRO A 278 5.73 1.94 3.07
CA PRO A 278 5.54 3.02 2.10
C PRO A 278 4.08 3.18 1.65
N SER A 279 3.30 2.08 1.65
CA SER A 279 1.88 2.10 1.29
C SER A 279 1.05 2.99 2.22
N HIS A 280 1.42 3.11 3.50
CA HIS A 280 0.69 3.96 4.44
C HIS A 280 0.84 5.46 4.10
N CYS A 281 1.97 5.89 3.56
CA CYS A 281 2.16 7.28 3.12
C CYS A 281 1.23 7.69 1.97
N CYS A 282 0.73 6.73 1.19
CA CYS A 282 -0.30 6.97 0.18
C CYS A 282 -1.64 7.43 0.75
N ALA A 283 -1.92 7.15 2.03
CA ALA A 283 -3.10 7.65 2.72
C ALA A 283 -3.04 9.19 2.80
N PHE A 284 -1.96 9.73 3.36
CA PHE A 284 -1.76 11.15 3.60
C PHE A 284 -1.65 11.96 2.29
N LYS A 285 -0.98 11.41 1.27
CA LYS A 285 -0.92 12.02 -0.08
C LYS A 285 -2.30 12.19 -0.71
N ASN A 286 -3.19 11.21 -0.51
CA ASN A 286 -4.58 11.29 -1.01
C ASN A 286 -5.47 12.22 -0.17
N LEU A 287 -5.13 12.47 1.10
CA LEU A 287 -5.81 13.47 1.92
C LEU A 287 -5.60 14.89 1.34
N LYS A 288 -4.37 15.24 0.96
CA LYS A 288 -4.04 16.52 0.29
C LYS A 288 -4.91 16.74 -0.94
N LYS A 289 -5.07 15.73 -1.81
CA LYS A 289 -5.91 15.83 -3.01
C LYS A 289 -7.37 16.14 -2.68
N LYS A 290 -7.96 15.49 -1.66
CA LYS A 290 -9.35 15.75 -1.25
C LYS A 290 -9.53 17.10 -0.54
N ARG A 291 -8.57 17.48 0.31
CA ARG A 291 -8.56 18.75 1.05
C ARG A 291 -8.40 19.93 0.08
N GLY A 292 -7.43 19.87 -0.83
CA GLY A 292 -7.21 20.88 -1.87
C GLY A 292 -8.42 21.11 -2.78
N TYR A 293 -9.08 20.06 -3.28
CA TYR A 293 -10.32 20.23 -4.05
C TYR A 293 -11.44 20.93 -3.26
N LEU A 294 -11.52 20.71 -1.94
CA LEU A 294 -12.54 21.34 -1.09
C LEU A 294 -12.16 22.79 -0.76
N GLU A 295 -10.89 23.05 -0.47
CA GLU A 295 -10.32 24.39 -0.24
C GLU A 295 -10.39 25.25 -1.51
N ASP A 296 -10.10 24.71 -2.69
CA ASP A 296 -10.32 25.39 -3.98
C ASP A 296 -11.78 25.81 -4.16
N ILE A 297 -12.72 24.90 -3.87
CA ILE A 297 -14.16 25.18 -3.95
C ILE A 297 -14.57 26.26 -2.93
N ILE A 298 -14.07 26.19 -1.70
CA ILE A 298 -14.39 27.14 -0.63
C ILE A 298 -13.74 28.50 -0.89
N CYS A 299 -12.44 28.59 -1.14
CA CYS A 299 -11.75 29.85 -1.43
C CYS A 299 -12.30 30.49 -2.73
N ASN A 300 -12.77 29.72 -3.74
CA ASN A 300 -13.48 30.26 -4.92
C ASN A 300 -14.92 30.75 -4.60
N LEU A 301 -15.68 30.04 -3.76
CA LEU A 301 -16.97 30.51 -3.23
C LEU A 301 -16.81 31.80 -2.41
N THR A 302 -15.82 31.87 -1.54
CA THR A 302 -15.47 33.05 -0.74
C THR A 302 -14.99 34.20 -1.62
N ALA A 303 -14.20 33.94 -2.67
CA ALA A 303 -13.81 34.94 -3.66
C ALA A 303 -15.02 35.49 -4.44
N ARG A 304 -15.96 34.62 -4.86
CA ARG A 304 -17.24 35.04 -5.47
C ARG A 304 -18.10 35.87 -4.50
N TYR A 305 -18.18 35.47 -3.24
CA TYR A 305 -18.92 36.21 -2.21
C TYR A 305 -18.31 37.59 -1.99
N ASN A 306 -16.99 37.68 -1.85
CA ASN A 306 -16.26 38.94 -1.74
C ASN A 306 -16.39 39.83 -3.00
N GLN A 307 -16.47 39.25 -4.20
CA GLN A 307 -16.78 40.00 -5.43
C GLN A 307 -18.23 40.53 -5.46
N LEU A 308 -19.20 39.75 -4.97
CA LEU A 308 -20.58 40.20 -4.83
C LEU A 308 -20.73 41.31 -3.78
N GLN A 309 -20.01 41.21 -2.67
CA GLN A 309 -20.01 42.22 -1.60
C GLN A 309 -19.28 43.51 -2.03
N LYS A 310 -18.21 43.42 -2.84
CA LYS A 310 -17.61 44.57 -3.54
C LYS A 310 -18.53 45.20 -4.61
N ARG A 311 -19.57 44.49 -5.08
CA ARG A 311 -20.61 45.05 -5.97
C ARG A 311 -21.77 45.72 -5.21
N SER A 312 -21.94 45.47 -3.91
CA SER A 312 -23.03 46.07 -3.12
C SER A 312 -22.63 47.33 -2.35
N VAL A 313 -21.34 47.65 -2.21
CA VAL A 313 -20.87 48.91 -1.60
C VAL A 313 -20.60 49.93 -2.70
N GLY A 314 -21.67 50.57 -3.19
CA GLY A 314 -21.56 51.71 -4.09
C GLY A 314 -20.89 52.90 -3.39
N THR A 315 -19.80 53.41 -3.96
CA THR A 315 -19.12 54.62 -3.49
C THR A 315 -20.05 55.83 -3.53
N PHE A 316 -20.34 56.39 -2.35
CA PHE A 316 -21.01 57.69 -2.23
C PHE A 316 -19.98 58.80 -2.37
N THR A 317 -19.94 59.45 -3.54
CA THR A 317 -18.90 60.43 -3.89
C THR A 317 -19.23 61.83 -3.39
N ILE A 318 -18.26 62.49 -2.74
CA ILE A 318 -18.27 63.95 -2.48
C ILE A 318 -17.00 64.54 -3.14
N PRO A 319 -17.06 65.70 -3.84
CA PRO A 319 -16.09 66.00 -4.91
C PRO A 319 -14.92 66.92 -4.49
N GLY A 320 -13.79 66.80 -5.20
CA GLY A 320 -12.58 67.62 -4.97
C GLY A 320 -11.55 67.63 -6.12
N LEU A 321 -11.85 68.40 -7.17
CA LEU A 321 -10.93 69.23 -8.00
C LEU A 321 -9.69 68.61 -8.73
N HIS A 322 -9.72 68.67 -10.09
CA HIS A 322 -8.60 68.70 -11.08
C HIS A 322 -7.48 67.62 -11.02
N SER A 323 -7.07 66.94 -12.11
CA SER A 323 -6.71 67.53 -13.41
C SER A 323 -6.49 66.47 -14.53
N SER A 324 -6.90 66.80 -15.76
CA SER A 324 -6.32 66.42 -17.07
C SER A 324 -5.75 65.01 -17.32
N MET A 325 -6.32 64.26 -18.28
CA MET A 325 -5.82 64.20 -19.68
C MET A 325 -6.61 63.16 -20.52
N GLU A 326 -7.27 63.59 -21.60
CA GLU A 326 -7.77 62.76 -22.73
C GLU A 326 -6.67 62.65 -23.82
N PRO A 327 -6.70 61.76 -24.84
CA PRO A 327 -7.87 61.13 -25.52
C PRO A 327 -7.74 59.58 -25.62
N GLY A 328 -8.63 58.76 -26.20
CA GLY A 328 -9.29 58.75 -27.52
C GLY A 328 -9.02 57.35 -28.15
N ILE A 329 -9.99 56.44 -28.28
CA ILE A 329 -11.03 56.31 -29.34
C ILE A 329 -10.70 55.18 -30.35
N ASP A 330 -11.65 54.23 -30.46
CA ASP A 330 -12.00 53.34 -31.59
C ASP A 330 -11.07 52.21 -32.12
N SER A 331 -11.52 50.95 -32.02
CA SER A 331 -12.36 50.26 -33.05
C SER A 331 -12.21 48.72 -33.17
N ALA A 332 -13.37 48.06 -33.26
CA ALA A 332 -13.70 46.85 -34.05
C ALA A 332 -13.13 45.44 -33.73
N ASP A 333 -14.05 44.57 -33.26
CA ASP A 333 -14.32 43.19 -33.67
C ASP A 333 -13.18 42.25 -34.18
N ASN A 334 -12.94 41.15 -33.46
CA ASN A 334 -13.64 39.88 -33.75
C ASN A 334 -13.27 38.68 -32.84
N LEU A 335 -14.25 37.78 -32.69
CA LEU A 335 -14.13 36.32 -32.45
C LEU A 335 -13.39 35.78 -31.20
N PHE A 336 -14.18 35.43 -30.17
CA PHE A 336 -13.77 34.51 -29.10
C PHE A 336 -13.59 33.05 -29.61
N ARG A 337 -12.44 32.41 -29.35
CA ARG A 337 -12.39 31.10 -28.65
C ARG A 337 -10.99 30.69 -28.14
N ASP A 338 -10.87 30.64 -26.82
CA ASP A 338 -10.09 29.73 -25.95
C ASP A 338 -8.75 29.12 -26.44
N THR A 339 -7.66 29.69 -25.91
CA THR A 339 -6.69 29.05 -24.96
C THR A 339 -6.74 27.50 -24.81
N TYR A 340 -5.64 26.74 -24.74
CA TYR A 340 -4.33 27.01 -24.13
C TYR A 340 -3.17 26.30 -24.85
N ASP A 341 -1.98 26.90 -24.78
CA ASP A 341 -0.72 26.16 -24.54
C ASP A 341 0.05 26.90 -23.43
N HIS A 342 0.83 26.17 -22.62
CA HIS A 342 1.46 26.67 -21.41
C HIS A 342 2.99 26.65 -21.59
N GLN A 343 3.66 27.79 -21.50
CA GLN A 343 5.11 27.81 -21.35
C GLN A 343 5.58 28.89 -20.35
N ASP A 344 6.57 28.49 -19.56
CA ASP A 344 7.04 29.11 -18.32
C ASP A 344 7.46 30.57 -18.43
N PHE A 345 7.42 31.28 -17.28
CA PHE A 345 8.64 31.96 -16.83
C PHE A 345 8.77 32.02 -15.29
N ASN A 346 9.96 31.71 -14.80
CA ASN A 346 10.35 31.71 -13.39
C ASN A 346 10.42 33.12 -12.79
N SER A 347 10.24 33.22 -11.46
CA SER A 347 11.23 33.91 -10.60
C SER A 347 11.14 33.47 -9.13
N ARG A 348 12.32 33.21 -8.53
CA ARG A 348 12.52 32.83 -7.13
C ARG A 348 12.82 34.08 -6.29
N LEU A 349 12.52 34.06 -4.98
CA LEU A 349 13.38 34.73 -4.01
C LEU A 349 13.30 34.06 -2.61
N HIS A 350 14.44 33.94 -1.94
CA HIS A 350 14.59 33.30 -0.62
C HIS A 350 14.53 34.32 0.53
N TYR A 351 14.14 33.83 1.70
CA TYR A 351 14.20 34.52 3.00
C TYR A 351 15.62 34.55 3.60
N HIS A 352 15.88 35.51 4.49
CA HIS A 352 16.87 35.40 5.56
C HIS A 352 16.34 35.99 6.88
N THR A 353 16.77 35.42 8.00
CA THR A 353 16.27 35.67 9.36
C THR A 353 17.32 36.29 10.29
N TYR A 354 16.89 37.25 11.13
CA TYR A 354 17.35 37.62 12.48
C TYR A 354 18.85 37.57 12.88
N PHE A 355 19.34 38.65 13.50
CA PHE A 355 19.73 38.73 14.93
C PHE A 355 19.89 40.20 15.36
N GLY A 356 19.82 40.52 16.67
CA GLY A 356 19.67 41.90 17.18
C GLY A 356 20.91 42.53 17.83
N GLY A 357 20.76 43.77 18.33
CA GLY A 357 21.81 44.47 19.11
C GLY A 357 21.58 45.98 19.34
N HIS A 358 21.07 46.32 20.53
CA HIS A 358 21.28 47.54 21.36
C HIS A 358 21.31 49.00 20.83
N SER A 359 20.90 49.88 21.76
CA SER A 359 21.28 51.29 22.02
C SER A 359 20.61 52.47 21.29
N ASP A 360 20.14 53.38 22.16
CA ASP A 360 20.07 54.86 22.13
C ASP A 360 18.92 55.60 21.41
N ASP A 361 18.18 56.36 22.26
CA ASP A 361 17.61 57.72 22.14
C ASP A 361 16.94 58.16 20.81
N ASP A 362 15.75 58.78 20.78
CA ASP A 362 15.40 60.02 21.50
C ASP A 362 13.87 60.31 21.53
N VAL A 363 13.49 61.19 22.45
CA VAL A 363 12.19 61.75 22.91
C VAL A 363 11.05 62.00 21.88
N GLY A 364 9.79 61.81 22.33
CA GLY A 364 8.59 62.35 21.66
C GLY A 364 7.26 62.23 22.44
N PHE A 365 6.94 63.20 23.31
CA PHE A 365 5.60 63.40 23.92
C PHE A 365 4.53 63.72 22.84
N GLY A 366 3.21 63.49 23.01
CA GLY A 366 2.45 62.95 24.16
C GLY A 366 0.93 63.16 23.99
N GLU A 367 0.13 62.70 24.96
CA GLU A 367 -1.30 63.02 25.23
C GLU A 367 -2.35 62.74 24.12
N THR A 368 -3.43 62.00 24.39
CA THR A 368 -4.48 62.42 25.33
C THR A 368 -5.33 61.26 25.89
N LEU A 369 -5.84 61.46 27.11
CA LEU A 369 -6.66 60.49 27.84
C LEU A 369 -8.08 60.33 27.29
N LYS A 370 -8.62 59.11 27.38
CA LYS A 370 -9.73 58.79 28.33
C LYS A 370 -10.12 57.30 28.32
N ASN A 371 -9.96 56.66 29.47
CA ASN A 371 -10.91 55.66 29.94
C ASN A 371 -11.94 56.40 30.82
N PRO A 372 -13.21 55.97 30.86
CA PRO A 372 -13.62 55.29 32.09
C PRO A 372 -14.47 54.03 31.85
N GLN A 373 -14.47 53.23 32.91
CA GLN A 373 -14.95 51.86 33.04
C GLN A 373 -16.40 51.84 33.54
N GLU A 374 -17.25 50.97 32.98
CA GLU A 374 -18.32 50.32 33.75
C GLU A 374 -18.74 48.98 33.13
N ASP A 375 -18.98 47.98 33.97
CA ASP A 375 -19.24 46.60 33.58
C ASP A 375 -20.65 46.37 33.04
N THR A 376 -20.79 45.57 31.97
CA THR A 376 -21.94 44.66 31.83
C THR A 376 -21.53 43.40 31.07
N SER A 377 -21.59 42.27 31.77
CA SER A 377 -21.42 40.95 31.18
C SER A 377 -22.63 40.58 30.32
N HIS A 378 -22.50 40.66 29.00
CA HIS A 378 -23.40 39.97 28.08
C HIS A 378 -22.63 39.25 26.96
N GLU A 379 -22.58 37.94 27.15
CA GLU A 379 -22.39 36.89 26.16
C GLU A 379 -22.79 37.29 24.73
N PHE A 380 -21.80 37.43 23.84
CA PHE A 380 -22.03 37.52 22.39
C PHE A 380 -21.00 36.66 21.65
N ASP A 381 -21.43 35.46 21.26
CA ASP A 381 -20.70 34.60 20.34
C ASP A 381 -20.51 35.35 19.01
N GLY A 382 -19.24 35.51 18.62
CA GLY A 382 -18.80 36.43 17.58
C GLY A 382 -17.71 35.82 16.70
N ARG A 383 -17.88 34.55 16.32
CA ARG A 383 -17.04 33.82 15.35
C ARG A 383 -16.80 34.64 14.07
N TYR A 384 -15.69 35.38 14.03
CA TYR A 384 -15.03 35.81 12.80
C TYR A 384 -13.82 34.92 12.55
N ASP A 385 -14.11 33.71 12.10
CA ASP A 385 -13.11 32.77 11.60
C ASP A 385 -12.65 33.28 10.22
N TYR A 386 -11.66 34.18 10.23
CA TYR A 386 -10.98 34.59 9.01
C TYR A 386 -10.20 33.38 8.48
N ILE A 387 -10.81 32.67 7.53
CA ILE A 387 -10.13 31.62 6.76
C ILE A 387 -9.01 32.27 5.96
N VAL A 388 -7.83 32.32 6.56
CA VAL A 388 -6.57 32.48 5.84
C VAL A 388 -6.44 31.20 5.01
N CYS A 389 -6.53 31.31 3.68
CA CYS A 389 -6.17 30.19 2.79
C CYS A 389 -4.64 30.03 2.82
N GLU A 390 -4.08 29.57 3.96
CA GLU A 390 -2.71 29.02 3.99
C GLU A 390 -2.68 27.80 3.08
N GLU A 391 -1.61 27.66 2.29
CA GLU A 391 -1.34 26.42 1.57
C GLU A 391 -1.14 25.32 2.61
N GLY A 392 -2.12 24.42 2.76
CA GLY A 392 -2.06 23.37 3.77
C GLY A 392 -0.79 22.55 3.62
N GLU A 393 0.12 22.67 4.60
CA GLU A 393 1.45 22.06 4.55
C GLU A 393 1.35 20.56 4.22
N GLU A 394 2.20 20.10 3.30
CA GLU A 394 2.18 18.71 2.87
C GLU A 394 2.70 17.81 4.00
N VAL A 395 1.87 16.86 4.43
CA VAL A 395 2.24 15.90 5.47
C VAL A 395 3.49 15.14 5.04
N ALA A 396 4.62 15.43 5.69
CA ALA A 396 5.90 14.82 5.41
C ALA A 396 5.85 13.36 5.87
N CYS A 397 5.78 12.42 4.92
CA CYS A 397 5.63 11.01 5.23
C CYS A 397 6.79 10.16 4.71
N PHE A 398 7.33 9.30 5.57
CA PHE A 398 8.47 8.44 5.31
C PHE A 398 8.13 6.97 5.66
N PRO A 399 8.70 5.97 4.96
CA PRO A 399 9.43 6.08 3.71
C PRO A 399 8.54 6.53 2.55
N ALA A 400 9.12 7.23 1.57
CA ALA A 400 8.40 7.67 0.38
C ALA A 400 7.87 6.45 -0.43
N PRO A 401 6.67 6.54 -1.03
CA PRO A 401 6.14 5.51 -1.91
C PRO A 401 7.05 5.24 -3.12
N ASP A 402 7.35 3.96 -3.36
CA ASP A 402 8.27 3.47 -4.41
C ASP A 402 7.53 3.23 -5.75
N GLU A 403 8.27 3.20 -6.87
CA GLU A 403 7.72 3.04 -8.23
C GLU A 403 6.94 1.72 -8.43
N PHE A 404 7.26 0.69 -7.63
CA PHE A 404 6.59 -0.61 -7.65
C PHE A 404 5.26 -0.64 -6.88
N ASN A 405 5.01 0.33 -5.98
CA ASN A 405 3.76 0.48 -5.26
C ASN A 405 3.31 1.96 -5.25
N PRO A 406 3.00 2.53 -6.43
CA PRO A 406 2.48 3.89 -6.53
C PRO A 406 1.14 3.99 -5.80
N CYS A 407 0.80 5.20 -5.34
CA CYS A 407 -0.38 5.50 -4.50
C CYS A 407 -1.74 5.43 -5.23
N GLU A 408 -1.99 4.29 -5.87
CA GLU A 408 -3.11 3.96 -6.72
C GLU A 408 -3.77 2.67 -6.22
N ASP A 409 -5.04 2.44 -6.56
CA ASP A 409 -5.64 1.10 -6.43
C ASP A 409 -4.93 0.11 -7.38
N ILE A 410 -5.17 -1.19 -7.20
CA ILE A 410 -4.64 -2.27 -8.05
C ILE A 410 -4.85 -1.96 -9.54
N MET A 411 -6.05 -1.52 -9.91
CA MET A 411 -6.37 -1.00 -11.24
C MET A 411 -6.50 0.53 -11.23
N SER A 412 -5.41 1.24 -11.57
CA SER A 412 -5.36 2.72 -11.51
C SER A 412 -6.52 3.40 -12.26
N PHE A 413 -6.81 3.00 -13.51
CA PHE A 413 -7.79 3.66 -14.36
C PHE A 413 -9.19 3.03 -14.35
N SER A 414 -10.24 3.87 -14.29
CA SER A 414 -11.65 3.44 -14.33
C SER A 414 -12.01 2.63 -15.58
N PHE A 415 -11.42 2.96 -16.75
CA PHE A 415 -11.69 2.21 -17.99
C PHE A 415 -11.09 0.79 -17.92
N LEU A 416 -9.88 0.63 -17.37
CA LEU A 416 -9.27 -0.70 -17.17
C LEU A 416 -10.14 -1.56 -16.27
N ARG A 417 -10.67 -1.02 -15.15
CA ARG A 417 -11.56 -1.77 -14.25
C ARG A 417 -12.75 -2.38 -14.99
N VAL A 418 -13.43 -1.59 -15.82
CA VAL A 418 -14.55 -2.08 -16.64
C VAL A 418 -14.08 -3.09 -17.68
N SER A 419 -12.96 -2.84 -18.37
CA SER A 419 -12.40 -3.74 -19.38
C SER A 419 -11.98 -5.10 -18.81
N VAL A 420 -11.37 -5.16 -17.62
CA VAL A 420 -10.91 -6.43 -17.02
C VAL A 420 -12.08 -7.35 -16.68
N TRP A 421 -13.19 -6.83 -16.15
CA TRP A 421 -14.39 -7.63 -15.91
C TRP A 421 -14.95 -8.24 -17.20
N PHE A 422 -14.93 -7.49 -18.30
CA PHE A 422 -15.37 -7.99 -19.61
C PHE A 422 -14.41 -9.03 -20.18
N VAL A 423 -13.10 -8.75 -20.21
CA VAL A 423 -12.06 -9.65 -20.76
C VAL A 423 -11.97 -10.95 -19.96
N SER A 424 -11.98 -10.88 -18.62
CA SER A 424 -11.94 -12.08 -17.76
C SER A 424 -13.17 -12.96 -17.94
N LEU A 425 -14.38 -12.38 -17.96
CA LEU A 425 -15.62 -13.14 -18.16
C LEU A 425 -15.66 -13.80 -19.55
N LEU A 426 -15.25 -13.10 -20.61
CA LEU A 426 -15.15 -13.68 -21.95
C LEU A 426 -14.09 -14.78 -22.03
N ALA A 427 -12.91 -14.58 -21.44
CA ALA A 427 -11.86 -15.59 -21.42
C ALA A 427 -12.30 -16.86 -20.68
N VAL A 428 -12.94 -16.74 -19.51
CA VAL A 428 -13.46 -17.88 -18.74
C VAL A 428 -14.59 -18.60 -19.50
N LEU A 429 -15.64 -17.89 -19.92
CA LEU A 429 -16.79 -18.51 -20.60
C LEU A 429 -16.41 -19.10 -21.97
N GLY A 430 -15.59 -18.38 -22.74
CA GLY A 430 -15.14 -18.80 -24.06
C GLY A 430 -14.26 -20.04 -24.01
N ASN A 431 -13.24 -20.07 -23.15
CA ASN A 431 -12.35 -21.23 -23.05
C ASN A 431 -13.02 -22.42 -22.35
N LEU A 432 -13.91 -22.20 -21.38
CA LEU A 432 -14.73 -23.27 -20.81
C LEU A 432 -15.64 -23.90 -21.87
N LEU A 433 -16.25 -23.11 -22.76
CA LEU A 433 -17.04 -23.62 -23.88
C LEU A 433 -16.19 -24.40 -24.88
N VAL A 434 -14.98 -23.91 -25.21
CA VAL A 434 -14.03 -24.63 -26.08
C VAL A 434 -13.65 -25.98 -25.48
N LEU A 435 -13.28 -26.02 -24.20
CA LEU A 435 -12.97 -27.27 -23.48
C LEU A 435 -14.17 -28.22 -23.49
N LEU A 436 -15.37 -27.73 -23.15
CA LEU A 436 -16.60 -28.54 -23.15
C LEU A 436 -16.89 -29.14 -24.53
N VAL A 437 -16.81 -28.35 -25.60
CA VAL A 437 -17.03 -28.81 -26.98
C VAL A 437 -15.97 -29.83 -27.39
N LEU A 438 -14.69 -29.59 -27.11
CA LEU A 438 -13.60 -30.50 -27.48
C LEU A 438 -13.64 -31.82 -26.71
N LEU A 439 -14.02 -31.80 -25.43
CA LEU A 439 -14.11 -33.00 -24.58
C LEU A 439 -15.40 -33.80 -24.77
N THR A 440 -16.51 -33.16 -25.15
CA THR A 440 -17.80 -33.85 -25.42
C THR A 440 -17.99 -34.29 -26.88
N SER A 441 -17.07 -33.92 -27.78
CA SER A 441 -17.09 -34.30 -29.18
C SER A 441 -16.79 -35.80 -29.35
N HIS A 442 -17.71 -36.55 -29.97
CA HIS A 442 -17.54 -37.99 -30.24
C HIS A 442 -16.53 -38.30 -31.37
N PHE A 443 -15.88 -37.29 -31.94
CA PHE A 443 -14.88 -37.49 -32.99
C PHE A 443 -13.52 -37.90 -32.42
N LYS A 444 -12.74 -38.66 -33.19
CA LYS A 444 -11.37 -39.05 -32.78
C LYS A 444 -10.52 -37.81 -32.46
N LEU A 445 -9.80 -37.87 -31.34
CA LEU A 445 -8.77 -36.90 -30.97
C LEU A 445 -7.68 -36.88 -32.06
N SER A 446 -7.45 -35.70 -32.61
CA SER A 446 -6.29 -35.41 -33.47
C SER A 446 -5.26 -34.62 -32.67
N VAL A 447 -3.99 -34.64 -33.10
CA VAL A 447 -2.91 -33.91 -32.41
C VAL A 447 -3.26 -32.43 -32.22
N SER A 448 -3.67 -31.74 -33.29
CA SER A 448 -4.14 -30.36 -33.18
C SER A 448 -5.33 -30.15 -32.22
N ARG A 449 -6.29 -31.09 -32.10
CA ARG A 449 -7.38 -30.97 -31.11
C ARG A 449 -6.88 -31.14 -29.68
N PHE A 450 -5.94 -32.05 -29.46
CA PHE A 450 -5.27 -32.25 -28.18
C PHE A 450 -4.49 -30.99 -27.75
N LEU A 451 -3.73 -30.37 -28.67
CA LEU A 451 -3.01 -29.12 -28.39
C LEU A 451 -3.97 -27.94 -28.13
N MET A 452 -5.04 -27.78 -28.91
CA MET A 452 -6.06 -26.74 -28.65
C MET A 452 -6.76 -26.90 -27.29
N CYS A 453 -6.91 -28.14 -26.80
CA CYS A 453 -7.44 -28.41 -25.46
C CYS A 453 -6.49 -27.89 -24.36
N HIS A 454 -5.18 -28.11 -24.51
CA HIS A 454 -4.19 -27.56 -23.58
C HIS A 454 -4.10 -26.02 -23.63
N LEU A 455 -4.25 -25.41 -24.81
CA LEU A 455 -4.25 -23.94 -24.92
C LEU A 455 -5.48 -23.35 -24.22
N ALA A 456 -6.67 -23.89 -24.47
CA ALA A 456 -7.90 -23.46 -23.82
C ALA A 456 -7.86 -23.68 -22.29
N PHE A 457 -7.14 -24.69 -21.79
CA PHE A 457 -6.90 -24.85 -20.35
C PHE A 457 -5.99 -23.74 -19.79
N ALA A 458 -4.88 -23.43 -20.46
CA ALA A 458 -4.00 -22.33 -20.05
C ALA A 458 -4.74 -20.98 -20.06
N ASP A 459 -5.46 -20.69 -21.14
CA ASP A 459 -6.24 -19.46 -21.29
C ASP A 459 -7.39 -19.35 -20.27
N LEU A 460 -7.99 -20.47 -19.84
CA LEU A 460 -8.93 -20.51 -18.72
C LEU A 460 -8.25 -20.15 -17.38
N CYS A 461 -7.05 -20.64 -17.11
CA CYS A 461 -6.28 -20.27 -15.92
C CYS A 461 -5.91 -18.77 -15.92
N MET A 462 -5.54 -18.18 -17.07
CA MET A 462 -5.35 -16.73 -17.21
C MET A 462 -6.64 -15.95 -16.92
N GLY A 463 -7.80 -16.44 -17.40
CA GLY A 463 -9.10 -15.84 -17.12
C GLY A 463 -9.47 -15.85 -15.62
N ILE A 464 -9.16 -16.95 -14.91
CA ILE A 464 -9.36 -17.08 -13.46
C ILE A 464 -8.45 -16.12 -12.68
N TYR A 465 -7.18 -15.99 -13.07
CA TYR A 465 -6.25 -15.00 -12.49
C TYR A 465 -6.80 -13.57 -12.60
N LEU A 466 -7.23 -13.15 -13.79
CA LEU A 466 -7.81 -11.82 -13.99
C LEU A 466 -9.07 -11.58 -13.16
N LEU A 467 -9.97 -12.57 -13.10
CA LEU A 467 -11.21 -12.49 -12.33
C LEU A 467 -10.93 -12.31 -10.82
N LEU A 468 -9.92 -13.02 -10.32
CA LEU A 468 -9.46 -12.91 -8.94
C LEU A 468 -8.88 -11.52 -8.63
N ILE A 469 -8.03 -10.98 -9.51
CA ILE A 469 -7.53 -9.60 -9.38
C ILE A 469 -8.67 -8.56 -9.43
N ALA A 470 -9.63 -8.73 -10.34
CA ALA A 470 -10.78 -7.84 -10.47
C ALA A 470 -11.71 -7.86 -9.24
N SER A 471 -11.86 -9.03 -8.62
CA SER A 471 -12.62 -9.19 -7.37
C SER A 471 -11.95 -8.49 -6.18
N VAL A 472 -10.62 -8.52 -6.10
CA VAL A 472 -9.87 -7.86 -5.02
C VAL A 472 -9.87 -6.34 -5.21
N ASP A 473 -9.67 -5.84 -6.43
CA ASP A 473 -9.78 -4.40 -6.73
C ASP A 473 -11.15 -3.82 -6.34
N LEU A 474 -12.24 -4.57 -6.60
CA LEU A 474 -13.58 -4.20 -6.19
C LEU A 474 -13.74 -4.16 -4.65
N HIS A 475 -13.17 -5.12 -3.93
CA HIS A 475 -13.28 -5.22 -2.48
C HIS A 475 -12.43 -4.18 -1.74
N THR A 476 -11.22 -3.88 -2.21
CA THR A 476 -10.28 -2.95 -1.57
C THR A 476 -10.36 -1.52 -2.10
N ARG A 477 -11.38 -1.22 -2.91
CA ARG A 477 -11.54 0.05 -3.64
C ARG A 477 -11.35 1.28 -2.75
N SER A 478 -10.46 2.19 -3.14
CA SER A 478 -10.13 3.45 -2.44
C SER A 478 -9.51 3.32 -1.04
N GLU A 479 -9.38 2.10 -0.52
CA GLU A 479 -8.68 1.78 0.73
C GLU A 479 -7.59 0.71 0.52
N TYR A 480 -7.10 0.56 -0.72
CA TYR A 480 -6.07 -0.42 -1.05
C TYR A 480 -4.80 -0.20 -0.22
N TYR A 481 -4.41 1.03 0.09
CA TYR A 481 -3.26 1.35 0.94
C TYR A 481 -3.26 0.65 2.32
N ASN A 482 -4.45 0.40 2.89
CA ASN A 482 -4.67 -0.27 4.18
C ASN A 482 -4.84 -1.80 4.05
N HIS A 483 -5.01 -2.31 2.83
CA HIS A 483 -5.19 -3.73 2.51
C HIS A 483 -4.02 -4.31 1.71
N ALA A 484 -3.13 -3.48 1.17
CA ALA A 484 -2.02 -3.85 0.30
C ALA A 484 -1.09 -4.86 0.98
N ILE A 485 -0.70 -4.61 2.24
CA ILE A 485 0.20 -5.50 2.98
C ILE A 485 -0.46 -6.87 3.25
N ASP A 486 -1.75 -6.91 3.62
CA ASP A 486 -2.48 -8.16 3.82
C ASP A 486 -2.71 -8.93 2.51
N TRP A 487 -2.91 -8.22 1.40
CA TRP A 487 -3.00 -8.81 0.08
C TRP A 487 -1.66 -9.40 -0.38
N GLN A 488 -0.61 -8.57 -0.40
CA GLN A 488 0.74 -8.92 -0.88
C GLN A 488 1.39 -10.03 -0.05
N THR A 489 1.28 -9.97 1.29
CA THR A 489 1.81 -11.04 2.17
C THR A 489 0.87 -12.25 2.29
N GLY A 490 -0.33 -12.17 1.72
CA GLY A 490 -1.36 -13.20 1.82
C GLY A 490 -1.23 -14.32 0.78
N LEU A 491 -1.84 -15.46 1.08
CA LEU A 491 -1.90 -16.61 0.16
C LEU A 491 -2.59 -16.26 -1.18
N GLY A 492 -3.50 -15.28 -1.18
CA GLY A 492 -4.21 -14.84 -2.39
C GLY A 492 -3.27 -14.31 -3.48
N CYS A 493 -2.26 -13.51 -3.11
CA CYS A 493 -1.30 -12.97 -4.07
C CYS A 493 -0.33 -14.06 -4.57
N ASN A 494 0.11 -14.96 -3.70
CA ASN A 494 0.91 -16.12 -4.08
C ASN A 494 0.18 -17.04 -5.09
N LEU A 495 -1.11 -17.30 -4.89
CA LEU A 495 -1.94 -18.06 -5.82
C LEU A 495 -2.16 -17.31 -7.14
N ALA A 496 -2.38 -16.00 -7.09
CA ALA A 496 -2.52 -15.16 -8.29
C ALA A 496 -1.26 -15.20 -9.15
N GLY A 497 -0.09 -15.02 -8.55
CA GLY A 497 1.21 -15.06 -9.23
C GLY A 497 1.52 -16.44 -9.82
N PHE A 498 1.22 -17.51 -9.08
CA PHE A 498 1.33 -18.88 -9.59
C PHE A 498 0.48 -19.08 -10.85
N PHE A 499 -0.82 -18.75 -10.81
CA PHE A 499 -1.69 -18.90 -11.97
C PHE A 499 -1.24 -18.03 -13.15
N SER A 500 -0.79 -16.80 -12.90
CA SER A 500 -0.30 -15.87 -13.93
C SER A 500 0.92 -16.42 -14.67
N VAL A 501 1.97 -16.84 -13.95
CA VAL A 501 3.19 -17.41 -14.56
C VAL A 501 2.91 -18.77 -15.20
N PHE A 502 2.23 -19.68 -14.50
CA PHE A 502 1.96 -21.02 -15.03
C PHE A 502 1.17 -20.97 -16.33
N ALA A 503 0.13 -20.15 -16.38
CA ALA A 503 -0.80 -20.12 -17.51
C ALA A 503 -0.24 -19.35 -18.72
N SER A 504 0.51 -18.26 -18.51
CA SER A 504 1.18 -17.54 -19.60
C SER A 504 2.26 -18.39 -20.27
N GLU A 505 3.17 -18.98 -19.48
CA GLU A 505 4.24 -19.84 -19.99
C GLU A 505 3.70 -21.09 -20.70
N LEU A 506 2.65 -21.72 -20.13
CA LEU A 506 1.99 -22.85 -20.77
C LEU A 506 1.28 -22.46 -22.07
N SER A 507 0.69 -21.26 -22.14
CA SER A 507 0.06 -20.74 -23.37
C SER A 507 1.12 -20.51 -24.47
N VAL A 508 2.24 -19.86 -24.15
CA VAL A 508 3.37 -19.64 -25.08
C VAL A 508 3.99 -20.96 -25.57
N TYR A 509 4.24 -21.92 -24.66
CA TYR A 509 4.77 -23.25 -25.01
C TYR A 509 3.80 -24.03 -25.92
N THR A 510 2.52 -24.03 -25.57
CA THR A 510 1.48 -24.74 -26.34
C THR A 510 1.31 -24.12 -27.71
N LEU A 511 1.29 -22.78 -27.80
CA LEU A 511 1.24 -22.05 -29.06
C LEU A 511 2.42 -22.40 -29.95
N THR A 512 3.66 -22.33 -29.42
CA THR A 512 4.88 -22.73 -30.14
C THR A 512 4.75 -24.16 -30.68
N THR A 513 4.25 -25.09 -29.88
CA THR A 513 4.00 -26.49 -30.27
C THR A 513 2.94 -26.62 -31.37
N ILE A 514 1.88 -25.80 -31.34
CA ILE A 514 0.88 -25.74 -32.42
C ILE A 514 1.53 -25.24 -33.72
N THR A 515 2.38 -24.20 -33.68
CA THR A 515 3.05 -23.70 -34.90
C THR A 515 3.98 -24.74 -35.53
N LEU A 516 4.71 -25.49 -34.69
CA LEU A 516 5.57 -26.60 -35.11
C LEU A 516 4.75 -27.77 -35.69
N GLU A 517 3.62 -28.14 -35.08
CA GLU A 517 2.70 -29.16 -35.64
C GLU A 517 2.19 -28.74 -37.01
N ARG A 518 1.78 -27.48 -37.17
CA ARG A 518 1.31 -26.94 -38.46
C ARG A 518 2.40 -26.91 -39.52
N TRP A 519 3.59 -26.43 -39.17
CA TRP A 519 4.72 -26.40 -40.09
C TRP A 519 5.08 -27.80 -40.56
N TYR A 520 5.17 -28.75 -39.63
CA TYR A 520 5.47 -30.15 -39.93
C TYR A 520 4.38 -30.80 -40.80
N ALA A 521 3.11 -30.64 -40.43
CA ALA A 521 1.98 -31.22 -41.16
C ALA A 521 1.84 -30.67 -42.59
N ILE A 522 2.09 -29.37 -42.80
CA ILE A 522 2.06 -28.74 -44.14
C ILE A 522 3.27 -29.19 -44.97
N THR A 523 4.48 -29.11 -44.42
CA THR A 523 5.73 -29.42 -45.14
C THR A 523 5.83 -30.90 -45.52
N TYR A 524 5.30 -31.81 -44.69
CA TYR A 524 5.35 -33.26 -44.91
C TYR A 524 4.00 -33.89 -45.30
N ALA A 525 3.01 -33.09 -45.72
CA ALA A 525 1.66 -33.54 -46.09
C ALA A 525 1.63 -34.73 -47.08
N MET A 526 2.65 -34.82 -47.95
CA MET A 526 2.79 -35.84 -49.00
C MET A 526 3.44 -37.17 -48.56
N ARG A 527 3.94 -37.30 -47.32
CA ARG A 527 4.55 -38.53 -46.79
C ARG A 527 3.71 -39.14 -45.65
N LEU A 528 2.88 -40.13 -45.97
CA LEU A 528 1.98 -40.78 -45.01
C LEU A 528 2.73 -41.51 -43.88
N ASP A 529 3.97 -41.90 -44.12
CA ASP A 529 4.93 -42.57 -43.23
C ASP A 529 5.50 -41.66 -42.13
N ARG A 530 5.39 -40.33 -42.26
CA ARG A 530 5.93 -39.34 -41.30
C ARG A 530 4.85 -38.48 -40.67
N LYS A 531 3.75 -39.09 -40.21
CA LYS A 531 2.69 -38.37 -39.49
C LYS A 531 2.97 -38.32 -37.99
N LEU A 532 2.92 -37.12 -37.42
CA LEU A 532 3.10 -36.90 -35.99
C LEU A 532 1.95 -37.55 -35.21
N HIS A 533 2.26 -38.52 -34.36
CA HIS A 533 1.27 -39.30 -33.60
C HIS A 533 0.95 -38.66 -32.25
N LEU A 534 -0.25 -38.94 -31.71
CA LEU A 534 -0.70 -38.42 -30.40
C LEU A 534 0.34 -38.65 -29.30
N TYR A 535 0.93 -39.84 -29.24
CA TYR A 535 1.97 -40.19 -28.26
C TYR A 535 3.13 -39.19 -28.22
N HIS A 536 3.67 -38.80 -29.38
CA HIS A 536 4.77 -37.84 -29.43
C HIS A 536 4.34 -36.44 -28.94
N ALA A 537 3.14 -36.01 -29.32
CA ALA A 537 2.58 -34.74 -28.85
C ALA A 537 2.32 -34.75 -27.33
N SER A 538 1.83 -35.86 -26.76
CA SER A 538 1.64 -36.01 -25.32
C SER A 538 2.95 -35.98 -24.53
N VAL A 539 4.03 -36.57 -25.07
CA VAL A 539 5.37 -36.49 -24.45
C VAL A 539 5.92 -35.06 -24.50
N ILE A 540 5.80 -34.37 -25.64
CA ILE A 540 6.19 -32.96 -25.78
C ILE A 540 5.43 -32.09 -24.77
N MET A 541 4.10 -32.23 -24.70
CA MET A 541 3.28 -31.48 -23.75
C MET A 541 3.66 -31.80 -22.29
N LEU A 542 3.94 -33.06 -21.94
CA LEU A 542 4.35 -33.42 -20.57
C LEU A 542 5.64 -32.69 -20.14
N VAL A 543 6.62 -32.55 -21.04
CA VAL A 543 7.85 -31.79 -20.78
C VAL A 543 7.53 -30.30 -20.57
N GLY A 544 6.69 -29.71 -21.41
CA GLY A 544 6.22 -28.33 -21.26
C GLY A 544 5.50 -28.09 -19.93
N TRP A 545 4.59 -28.99 -19.53
CA TRP A 545 3.88 -28.92 -18.25
C TRP A 545 4.82 -28.94 -17.05
N ILE A 546 5.80 -29.86 -17.03
CA ILE A 546 6.80 -29.94 -15.94
C ILE A 546 7.63 -28.65 -15.88
N PHE A 547 8.02 -28.11 -17.04
CA PHE A 547 8.78 -26.86 -17.13
C PHE A 547 7.99 -25.65 -16.61
N CYS A 548 6.76 -25.43 -17.09
CA CYS A 548 5.92 -24.32 -16.66
C CYS A 548 5.53 -24.41 -15.17
N LEU A 549 5.31 -25.63 -14.64
CA LEU A 549 5.11 -25.84 -13.21
C LEU A 549 6.37 -25.48 -12.40
N LEU A 550 7.56 -25.87 -12.85
CA LEU A 550 8.82 -25.54 -12.18
C LEU A 550 9.05 -24.02 -12.11
N LEU A 551 8.82 -23.30 -13.21
CA LEU A 551 8.92 -21.85 -13.24
C LEU A 551 7.92 -21.17 -12.29
N ALA A 552 6.65 -21.58 -12.30
CA ALA A 552 5.63 -21.00 -11.43
C ALA A 552 5.79 -21.36 -9.94
N LEU A 553 6.49 -22.46 -9.63
CA LEU A 553 6.81 -22.84 -8.24
C LEU A 553 8.03 -22.09 -7.69
N MET A 554 8.93 -21.57 -8.52
CA MET A 554 10.17 -20.92 -8.05
C MET A 554 9.92 -19.73 -7.09
N PRO A 555 9.05 -18.76 -7.41
CA PRO A 555 8.75 -17.66 -6.49
C PRO A 555 7.94 -18.06 -5.24
N LEU A 556 7.43 -19.30 -5.17
CA LEU A 556 6.81 -19.85 -3.96
C LEU A 556 7.82 -20.51 -3.02
N ILE A 557 8.97 -20.98 -3.53
CA ILE A 557 10.07 -21.53 -2.73
C ILE A 557 11.15 -20.49 -2.36
N GLY A 558 10.93 -19.21 -2.69
CA GLY A 558 11.81 -18.10 -2.35
C GLY A 558 12.85 -17.70 -3.40
N VAL A 559 12.63 -18.05 -4.68
CA VAL A 559 13.43 -17.59 -5.83
C VAL A 559 12.62 -16.53 -6.59
N SER A 560 12.94 -15.25 -6.41
CA SER A 560 12.03 -14.11 -6.65
C SER A 560 10.79 -14.11 -5.73
N SER A 561 9.96 -13.08 -5.84
CA SER A 561 8.79 -12.87 -4.98
C SER A 561 7.62 -12.27 -5.75
N TYR A 562 6.45 -12.90 -5.63
CA TYR A 562 5.17 -12.34 -6.12
C TYR A 562 4.68 -11.15 -5.29
N GLN A 563 5.24 -10.90 -4.10
CA GLN A 563 4.66 -9.99 -3.11
C GLN A 563 5.01 -8.52 -3.36
N LYS A 564 5.96 -8.22 -4.25
CA LYS A 564 6.48 -6.85 -4.47
C LYS A 564 5.47 -5.92 -5.14
N VAL A 565 4.71 -6.40 -6.13
CA VAL A 565 3.78 -5.59 -6.94
C VAL A 565 2.32 -5.97 -6.67
N SER A 566 1.40 -5.00 -6.76
CA SER A 566 -0.02 -5.19 -6.40
C SER A 566 -0.75 -6.26 -7.24
N ILE A 567 -0.29 -6.49 -8.48
CA ILE A 567 -0.79 -7.49 -9.44
C ILE A 567 -0.08 -8.85 -9.34
N CYS A 568 0.77 -9.05 -8.33
CA CYS A 568 1.34 -10.35 -7.97
C CYS A 568 2.26 -11.00 -9.03
N LEU A 569 3.06 -10.20 -9.72
CA LEU A 569 4.07 -10.67 -10.67
C LEU A 569 5.47 -10.74 -10.04
N PRO A 570 6.34 -11.65 -10.51
CA PRO A 570 7.71 -11.76 -10.02
C PRO A 570 8.57 -10.66 -10.68
N MET A 571 8.57 -9.48 -10.06
CA MET A 571 9.32 -8.29 -10.49
C MET A 571 10.39 -7.89 -9.45
N ASP A 572 10.80 -8.82 -8.60
CA ASP A 572 11.85 -8.57 -7.61
C ASP A 572 13.23 -8.55 -8.28
N THR A 573 14.00 -7.50 -8.04
CA THR A 573 15.35 -7.30 -8.62
C THR A 573 16.41 -7.06 -7.56
N GLN A 574 16.07 -7.26 -6.27
CA GLN A 574 16.96 -6.95 -5.14
C GLN A 574 18.16 -7.89 -5.02
N THR A 575 18.06 -9.14 -5.47
CA THR A 575 19.19 -10.08 -5.49
C THR A 575 19.54 -10.55 -6.91
N LEU A 576 20.79 -10.98 -7.09
CA LEU A 576 21.27 -11.58 -8.35
C LEU A 576 20.45 -12.81 -8.75
N VAL A 577 19.92 -13.57 -7.78
CA VAL A 577 19.10 -14.76 -8.03
C VAL A 577 17.77 -14.38 -8.66
N ASP A 578 17.13 -13.31 -8.16
CA ASP A 578 15.84 -12.84 -8.68
C ASP A 578 16.01 -12.26 -10.09
N GLN A 579 17.09 -11.52 -10.33
CA GLN A 579 17.45 -11.01 -11.66
C GLN A 579 17.67 -12.14 -12.67
N ILE A 580 18.43 -13.19 -12.30
CA ILE A 580 18.65 -14.37 -13.15
C ILE A 580 17.32 -15.05 -13.48
N TYR A 581 16.42 -15.21 -12.50
CA TYR A 581 15.09 -15.78 -12.72
C TYR A 581 14.30 -14.96 -13.76
N ILE A 582 14.16 -13.64 -13.55
CA ILE A 582 13.40 -12.77 -14.46
C ILE A 582 13.99 -12.81 -15.88
N ILE A 583 15.31 -12.67 -16.02
CA ILE A 583 16.00 -12.73 -17.31
C ILE A 583 15.81 -14.09 -17.98
N SER A 584 15.80 -15.20 -17.24
CA SER A 584 15.61 -16.54 -17.82
C SER A 584 14.21 -16.73 -18.42
N VAL A 585 13.17 -16.25 -17.74
CA VAL A 585 11.78 -16.24 -18.24
C VAL A 585 11.65 -15.33 -19.46
N LEU A 586 12.31 -14.17 -19.45
CA LEU A 586 12.34 -13.22 -20.55
C LEU A 586 12.98 -13.81 -21.82
N VAL A 587 14.15 -14.43 -21.67
CA VAL A 587 14.90 -15.07 -22.76
C VAL A 587 14.13 -16.26 -23.34
N PHE A 588 13.45 -17.04 -22.50
CA PHE A 588 12.60 -18.14 -22.97
C PHE A 588 11.45 -17.64 -23.87
N ASN A 589 10.75 -16.58 -23.44
CA ASN A 589 9.68 -15.96 -24.24
C ASN A 589 10.20 -15.38 -25.57
N ILE A 590 11.36 -14.71 -25.57
CA ILE A 590 12.01 -14.21 -26.80
C ILE A 590 12.39 -15.37 -27.73
N LEU A 591 12.93 -16.47 -27.20
CA LEU A 591 13.29 -17.65 -27.98
C LEU A 591 12.06 -18.30 -28.62
N ALA A 592 10.96 -18.45 -27.86
CA ALA A 592 9.69 -18.96 -28.37
C ALA A 592 9.16 -18.09 -29.52
N PHE A 593 9.19 -16.76 -29.38
CA PHE A 593 8.82 -15.82 -30.44
C PHE A 593 9.67 -16.00 -31.71
N VAL A 594 10.99 -16.11 -31.59
CA VAL A 594 11.88 -16.34 -32.74
C VAL A 594 11.58 -17.67 -33.45
N VAL A 595 11.33 -18.74 -32.70
CA VAL A 595 10.95 -20.06 -33.25
C VAL A 595 9.62 -19.97 -34.00
N ILE A 596 8.62 -19.31 -33.42
CA ILE A 596 7.31 -19.06 -34.04
C ILE A 596 7.48 -18.32 -35.38
N CYS A 597 8.21 -17.20 -35.39
CA CYS A 597 8.50 -16.43 -36.61
C CYS A 597 9.21 -17.26 -37.68
N ALA A 598 10.24 -18.04 -37.31
CA ALA A 598 10.97 -18.89 -38.23
C ALA A 598 10.07 -19.98 -38.86
N CYS A 599 9.21 -20.62 -38.05
CA CYS A 599 8.24 -21.60 -38.53
C CYS A 599 7.25 -20.98 -39.51
N TYR A 600 6.75 -19.77 -39.24
CA TYR A 600 5.82 -19.07 -40.13
C TYR A 600 6.44 -18.65 -41.45
N ILE A 601 7.69 -18.18 -41.47
CA ILE A 601 8.41 -17.90 -42.72
C ILE A 601 8.52 -19.19 -43.56
N LYS A 602 8.84 -20.33 -42.94
CA LYS A 602 8.89 -21.63 -43.64
C LYS A 602 7.54 -22.10 -44.15
N ILE A 603 6.44 -21.92 -43.39
CA ILE A 603 5.07 -22.19 -43.87
C ILE A 603 4.72 -21.32 -45.07
N TYR A 604 4.98 -20.00 -45.00
CA TYR A 604 4.68 -19.06 -46.07
C TYR A 604 5.40 -19.45 -47.37
N CYS A 605 6.72 -19.72 -47.30
CA CYS A 605 7.50 -20.20 -48.45
C CYS A 605 6.98 -21.55 -48.99
N ALA A 606 6.54 -22.48 -48.13
CA ALA A 606 6.01 -23.77 -48.56
C ALA A 606 4.66 -23.64 -49.29
N VAL A 607 3.78 -22.74 -48.84
CA VAL A 607 2.46 -22.48 -49.45
C VAL A 607 2.58 -21.71 -50.77
N HIS A 608 3.56 -20.81 -50.90
CA HIS A 608 3.75 -20.01 -52.11
C HIS A 608 4.61 -20.70 -53.19
N ASN A 609 5.05 -21.94 -52.97
CA ASN A 609 5.93 -22.66 -53.90
C ASN A 609 5.13 -23.23 -55.10
N PRO A 610 5.36 -22.77 -56.35
CA PRO A 610 4.49 -23.09 -57.49
C PRO A 610 4.53 -24.56 -57.96
N SER A 611 5.39 -25.40 -57.38
CA SER A 611 5.53 -26.81 -57.74
C SER A 611 4.43 -27.75 -57.21
N HIS A 612 3.47 -27.26 -56.41
CA HIS A 612 2.37 -28.08 -55.84
C HIS A 612 0.99 -27.71 -56.42
N GLN A 613 0.50 -28.49 -57.39
CA GLN A 613 -0.73 -28.22 -58.17
C GLN A 613 -2.09 -28.48 -57.44
N SER A 614 -2.17 -28.40 -56.11
CA SER A 614 -3.43 -28.53 -55.33
C SER A 614 -4.04 -27.18 -54.90
N ALA A 615 -3.58 -26.09 -55.51
CA ALA A 615 -3.61 -24.74 -54.93
C ALA A 615 -4.98 -24.17 -54.49
N ASN A 616 -6.12 -24.55 -55.08
CA ASN A 616 -7.39 -23.83 -54.85
C ASN A 616 -8.19 -24.25 -53.59
N LYS A 617 -7.99 -25.46 -53.06
CA LYS A 617 -8.58 -25.84 -51.75
C LYS A 617 -7.64 -25.51 -50.60
N ASP A 618 -6.34 -25.67 -50.81
CA ASP A 618 -5.34 -25.52 -49.75
C ASP A 618 -5.01 -24.04 -49.45
N THR A 619 -5.11 -23.12 -50.42
CA THR A 619 -5.00 -21.67 -50.16
C THR A 619 -6.07 -21.15 -49.19
N ASN A 620 -7.30 -21.66 -49.26
CA ASN A 620 -8.37 -21.29 -48.32
C ASN A 620 -8.12 -21.83 -46.90
N ILE A 621 -7.34 -22.90 -46.75
CA ILE A 621 -6.90 -23.46 -45.46
C ILE A 621 -5.71 -22.65 -44.94
N ALA A 622 -4.73 -22.34 -45.80
CA ALA A 622 -3.58 -21.51 -45.47
C ALA A 622 -3.98 -20.08 -45.06
N LYS A 623 -4.96 -19.46 -45.73
CA LYS A 623 -5.50 -18.14 -45.36
C LYS A 623 -6.18 -18.14 -43.99
N ARG A 624 -6.85 -19.24 -43.61
CA ARG A 624 -7.44 -19.42 -42.25
C ARG A 624 -6.36 -19.56 -41.18
N MET A 625 -5.27 -20.26 -41.49
CA MET A 625 -4.11 -20.32 -40.61
C MET A 625 -3.47 -18.94 -40.47
N ALA A 626 -3.22 -18.23 -41.57
CA ALA A 626 -2.58 -16.91 -41.58
C ALA A 626 -3.29 -15.84 -40.73
N VAL A 627 -4.62 -15.88 -40.59
CA VAL A 627 -5.36 -14.93 -39.73
C VAL A 627 -5.19 -15.25 -38.24
N LEU A 628 -5.21 -16.53 -37.88
CA LEU A 628 -4.93 -16.98 -36.51
C LEU A 628 -3.48 -16.60 -36.12
N ILE A 629 -2.54 -16.88 -37.03
CA ILE A 629 -1.13 -16.49 -36.93
C ILE A 629 -0.92 -14.97 -36.75
N PHE A 630 -1.66 -14.13 -37.50
CA PHE A 630 -1.55 -12.68 -37.41
C PHE A 630 -2.14 -12.11 -36.11
N THR A 631 -3.18 -12.74 -35.58
CA THR A 631 -3.79 -12.33 -34.30
C THR A 631 -2.93 -12.70 -33.11
N ASP A 632 -2.31 -13.90 -33.12
CA ASP A 632 -1.28 -14.28 -32.15
C ASP A 632 -0.08 -13.31 -32.18
N PHE A 633 0.40 -12.95 -33.38
CA PHE A 633 1.52 -12.00 -33.56
C PHE A 633 1.18 -10.62 -32.97
N LEU A 634 0.00 -10.08 -33.26
CA LEU A 634 -0.43 -8.78 -32.73
C LEU A 634 -0.56 -8.77 -31.19
N CYS A 635 -0.89 -9.91 -30.57
CA CYS A 635 -0.95 -10.01 -29.12
C CYS A 635 0.44 -10.20 -28.49
N MET A 636 1.35 -10.95 -29.12
CA MET A 636 2.69 -11.24 -28.60
C MET A 636 3.74 -10.15 -28.88
N ALA A 637 3.58 -9.35 -29.95
CA ALA A 637 4.56 -8.34 -30.34
C ALA A 637 4.74 -7.21 -29.29
N PRO A 638 3.70 -6.64 -28.64
CA PRO A 638 3.87 -5.62 -27.60
C PRO A 638 4.61 -6.16 -26.37
N ILE A 639 4.33 -7.42 -25.98
CA ILE A 639 5.00 -8.09 -24.85
C ILE A 639 6.49 -8.29 -25.19
N SER A 640 6.79 -8.78 -26.39
CA SER A 640 8.15 -9.02 -26.86
C SER A 640 8.95 -7.72 -27.00
N MET A 641 8.30 -6.63 -27.43
CA MET A 641 8.92 -5.30 -27.52
C MET A 641 9.27 -4.74 -26.14
N TYR A 642 8.36 -4.86 -25.16
CA TYR A 642 8.61 -4.48 -23.76
C TYR A 642 9.72 -5.33 -23.12
N ALA A 643 9.75 -6.63 -23.42
CA ALA A 643 10.80 -7.53 -22.96
C ALA A 643 12.18 -7.11 -23.48
N MET A 644 12.30 -6.77 -24.77
CA MET A 644 13.58 -6.32 -25.34
C MET A 644 14.05 -4.98 -24.77
N THR A 645 13.15 -4.04 -24.43
CA THR A 645 13.55 -2.72 -23.91
C THR A 645 13.92 -2.76 -22.43
N ALA A 646 13.28 -3.63 -21.65
CA ALA A 646 13.71 -3.97 -20.29
C ALA A 646 15.10 -4.64 -20.27
N ALA A 647 15.41 -5.51 -21.24
CA ALA A 647 16.70 -6.18 -21.36
C ALA A 647 17.86 -5.28 -21.85
N LEU A 648 17.58 -4.03 -22.23
CA LEU A 648 18.54 -3.04 -22.72
C LEU A 648 18.73 -1.85 -21.76
N ASP A 649 18.29 -1.98 -20.49
CA ASP A 649 18.31 -0.94 -19.45
C ASP A 649 17.67 0.41 -19.87
N HIS A 650 16.77 0.36 -20.86
CA HIS A 650 16.02 1.52 -21.36
C HIS A 650 14.51 1.22 -21.33
N PRO A 651 13.88 1.20 -20.13
CA PRO A 651 12.44 1.03 -20.00
C PRO A 651 11.70 2.23 -20.60
N LEU A 652 11.22 2.08 -21.84
CA LEU A 652 10.48 3.11 -22.59
C LEU A 652 9.14 3.53 -21.94
N ILE A 653 8.68 2.80 -20.92
CA ILE A 653 7.36 2.96 -20.29
C ILE A 653 7.53 2.78 -18.78
N THR A 654 7.08 3.77 -18.00
CA THR A 654 7.09 3.74 -16.53
C THR A 654 6.27 2.56 -15.98
N VAL A 655 6.61 2.06 -14.79
CA VAL A 655 5.96 0.89 -14.18
C VAL A 655 4.43 1.05 -14.12
N SER A 656 3.92 2.24 -13.76
CA SER A 656 2.47 2.53 -13.75
C SER A 656 1.80 2.42 -15.12
N ASN A 657 2.46 2.85 -16.20
CA ASN A 657 1.94 2.76 -17.56
C ASN A 657 2.09 1.34 -18.14
N SER A 658 3.07 0.57 -17.68
CA SER A 658 3.21 -0.85 -18.05
C SER A 658 2.00 -1.69 -17.62
N LYS A 659 1.27 -1.27 -16.57
CA LYS A 659 -0.03 -1.86 -16.17
C LYS A 659 -1.02 -1.88 -17.34
N ILE A 660 -1.03 -0.88 -18.23
CA ILE A 660 -1.95 -0.86 -19.39
C ILE A 660 -1.60 -2.00 -20.37
N LEU A 661 -0.31 -2.20 -20.66
CA LEU A 661 0.16 -3.31 -21.49
C LEU A 661 -0.19 -4.66 -20.85
N LEU A 662 0.07 -4.79 -19.56
CA LEU A 662 -0.05 -6.07 -18.86
C LEU A 662 -1.49 -6.44 -18.47
N VAL A 663 -2.38 -5.46 -18.34
CA VAL A 663 -3.80 -5.70 -18.04
C VAL A 663 -4.64 -5.82 -19.32
N LEU A 664 -4.25 -5.13 -20.40
CA LEU A 664 -5.02 -5.12 -21.66
C LEU A 664 -4.45 -6.08 -22.71
N PHE A 665 -3.15 -6.01 -23.03
CA PHE A 665 -2.56 -6.79 -24.14
C PHE A 665 -2.17 -8.21 -23.74
N TYR A 666 -1.60 -8.39 -22.54
CA TYR A 666 -1.21 -9.71 -22.02
C TYR A 666 -2.35 -10.75 -22.05
N PRO A 667 -3.61 -10.42 -21.70
CA PRO A 667 -4.70 -11.40 -21.70
C PRO A 667 -5.56 -11.38 -22.97
N LEU A 668 -5.34 -10.43 -23.88
CA LEU A 668 -6.12 -10.34 -25.14
C LEU A 668 -5.95 -11.59 -26.00
N ASN A 669 -4.77 -12.21 -25.99
CA ASN A 669 -4.50 -13.49 -26.65
C ASN A 669 -5.49 -14.59 -26.19
N SER A 670 -5.53 -14.82 -24.87
CA SER A 670 -6.39 -15.81 -24.22
C SER A 670 -7.89 -15.54 -24.40
N CYS A 671 -8.28 -14.27 -24.56
CA CYS A 671 -9.64 -13.89 -24.88
C CYS A 671 -10.00 -14.12 -26.36
N ALA A 672 -9.07 -13.93 -27.30
CA ALA A 672 -9.32 -14.04 -28.73
C ALA A 672 -9.44 -15.50 -29.21
N ASN A 673 -8.65 -16.42 -28.64
CA ASN A 673 -8.53 -17.82 -29.08
C ASN A 673 -9.87 -18.55 -29.30
N PRO A 674 -10.86 -18.52 -28.37
CA PRO A 674 -12.18 -19.11 -28.59
C PRO A 674 -12.91 -18.60 -29.83
N PHE A 675 -12.85 -17.29 -30.10
CA PHE A 675 -13.51 -16.67 -31.25
C PHE A 675 -12.82 -17.03 -32.56
N LEU A 676 -11.48 -17.10 -32.56
CA LEU A 676 -10.70 -17.55 -33.72
C LEU A 676 -11.06 -18.99 -34.10
N TYR A 677 -11.20 -19.88 -33.12
CA TYR A 677 -11.68 -21.26 -33.36
C TYR A 677 -13.12 -21.29 -33.88
N ALA A 678 -14.03 -20.52 -33.27
CA ALA A 678 -15.43 -20.43 -33.67
C ALA A 678 -15.62 -19.86 -35.09
N ILE A 679 -14.82 -18.89 -35.53
CA ILE A 679 -14.95 -18.24 -36.83
C ILE A 679 -14.23 -19.03 -37.95
N PHE A 680 -13.01 -19.52 -37.69
CA PHE A 680 -12.16 -20.08 -38.74
C PHE A 680 -12.20 -21.61 -38.85
N THR A 681 -12.70 -22.35 -37.85
CA THR A 681 -12.71 -23.82 -37.86
C THR A 681 -14.11 -24.38 -38.13
N LYS A 682 -14.43 -24.68 -39.39
CA LYS A 682 -15.74 -25.26 -39.79
C LYS A 682 -16.10 -26.56 -39.07
N ALA A 683 -15.11 -27.37 -38.68
CA ALA A 683 -15.35 -28.58 -37.89
C ALA A 683 -15.80 -28.26 -36.46
N PHE A 684 -15.26 -27.20 -35.85
CA PHE A 684 -15.65 -26.73 -34.52
C PHE A 684 -17.02 -26.05 -34.56
N GLN A 685 -17.33 -25.27 -35.60
CA GLN A 685 -18.68 -24.75 -35.86
C GLN A 685 -19.73 -25.88 -35.89
N GLY A 686 -19.46 -26.96 -36.63
CA GLY A 686 -20.32 -28.14 -36.66
C GLY A 686 -20.54 -28.77 -35.28
N ASP A 687 -19.46 -28.96 -34.51
CA ASP A 687 -19.53 -29.53 -33.15
C ASP A 687 -20.30 -28.61 -32.18
N VAL A 688 -20.13 -27.27 -32.27
CA VAL A 688 -20.91 -26.27 -31.51
C VAL A 688 -22.40 -26.34 -31.85
N PHE A 689 -22.77 -26.37 -33.14
CA PHE A 689 -24.19 -26.49 -33.53
C PHE A 689 -24.79 -27.84 -33.11
N ILE A 690 -24.01 -28.94 -33.14
CA ILE A 690 -24.45 -30.24 -32.64
C ILE A 690 -24.67 -30.20 -31.12
N LEU A 691 -23.79 -29.53 -30.35
CA LEU A 691 -23.95 -29.37 -28.90
C LEU A 691 -25.18 -28.49 -28.57
N LEU A 692 -25.34 -27.34 -29.23
CA LEU A 692 -26.52 -26.47 -29.11
C LEU A 692 -27.82 -27.21 -29.43
N SER A 693 -27.81 -28.12 -30.42
CA SER A 693 -28.98 -28.94 -30.76
C SER A 693 -29.39 -29.92 -29.67
N LYS A 694 -28.46 -30.34 -28.78
CA LYS A 694 -28.77 -31.14 -27.57
C LYS A 694 -29.42 -30.28 -26.47
N VAL A 695 -29.22 -28.97 -26.49
CA VAL A 695 -29.82 -27.98 -25.56
C VAL A 695 -31.13 -27.39 -26.14
N GLY A 696 -31.52 -27.78 -27.35
CA GLY A 696 -32.77 -27.36 -28.00
C GLY A 696 -32.67 -26.18 -28.98
N LEU A 697 -31.48 -25.60 -29.15
CA LEU A 697 -31.23 -24.46 -30.04
C LEU A 697 -30.61 -24.89 -31.39
N CYS A 698 -30.91 -24.18 -32.48
CA CYS A 698 -30.32 -24.39 -33.81
C CYS A 698 -30.43 -25.81 -34.42
N GLN A 699 -31.50 -26.57 -34.15
CA GLN A 699 -31.70 -27.93 -34.69
C GLN A 699 -31.57 -28.02 -36.23
N HIS A 700 -32.09 -27.04 -36.98
CA HIS A 700 -32.02 -27.04 -38.45
C HIS A 700 -30.59 -26.91 -38.99
N GLN A 701 -29.72 -26.14 -38.34
CA GLN A 701 -28.31 -25.98 -38.75
C GLN A 701 -27.49 -27.24 -38.41
N ALA A 702 -27.75 -27.88 -37.27
CA ALA A 702 -27.11 -29.14 -36.90
C ALA A 702 -27.43 -30.28 -37.89
N GLN A 703 -28.64 -30.31 -38.46
CA GLN A 703 -29.00 -31.29 -39.50
C GLN A 703 -28.24 -31.08 -40.82
N LEU A 704 -28.01 -29.83 -41.24
CA LEU A 704 -27.23 -29.52 -42.46
C LEU A 704 -25.77 -30.00 -42.36
N PHE A 705 -25.14 -29.82 -41.19
CA PHE A 705 -23.79 -30.33 -40.95
C PHE A 705 -23.74 -31.87 -40.90
N ARG A 706 -24.76 -32.54 -40.34
CA ARG A 706 -24.89 -34.01 -40.39
C ARG A 706 -25.07 -34.52 -41.83
N GLY A 707 -25.80 -33.80 -42.68
CA GLY A 707 -26.04 -34.16 -44.09
C GLY A 707 -24.76 -34.17 -44.94
N GLN A 708 -23.90 -33.17 -44.80
CA GLN A 708 -22.64 -33.09 -45.56
C GLN A 708 -21.69 -34.26 -45.26
N THR A 709 -21.69 -34.78 -44.04
CA THR A 709 -20.84 -35.94 -43.65
C THR A 709 -21.27 -37.28 -44.23
N ILE A 710 -22.53 -37.46 -44.63
CA ILE A 710 -23.03 -38.74 -45.17
C ILE A 710 -22.65 -38.88 -46.66
N SER A 711 -22.80 -37.79 -47.43
CA SER A 711 -22.47 -37.77 -48.87
C SER A 711 -21.01 -38.14 -49.15
N SER A 712 -20.08 -37.70 -48.30
CA SER A 712 -18.64 -38.01 -48.39
C SER A 712 -18.32 -39.52 -48.37
N LYS A 713 -19.12 -40.36 -47.68
CA LYS A 713 -18.89 -41.82 -47.63
C LYS A 713 -19.44 -42.55 -48.85
N ALA A 714 -20.52 -42.07 -49.45
CA ALA A 714 -21.12 -42.70 -50.64
C ALA A 714 -20.18 -42.63 -51.86
N SER A 715 -19.42 -41.55 -52.01
CA SER A 715 -18.52 -41.33 -53.16
C SER A 715 -17.24 -42.18 -53.17
N SER A 716 -16.93 -42.95 -52.12
CA SER A 716 -15.67 -43.74 -52.03
C SER A 716 -15.83 -45.25 -52.27
N ARG A 717 -17.02 -45.71 -52.67
CA ARG A 717 -17.26 -47.09 -53.10
C ARG A 717 -17.54 -47.17 -54.60
N GLY A 718 -16.48 -47.05 -55.38
CA GLY A 718 -16.46 -47.37 -56.80
C GLY A 718 -15.06 -47.81 -57.23
N ILE A 719 -15.00 -48.70 -58.23
CA ILE A 719 -13.78 -49.17 -58.92
C ILE A 719 -12.98 -50.24 -58.16
N THR A 720 -13.32 -51.52 -58.41
CA THR A 720 -12.31 -52.57 -58.63
C THR A 720 -12.80 -53.51 -59.74
N ARG A 721 -11.98 -53.63 -60.79
CA ARG A 721 -12.25 -54.36 -62.04
C ARG A 721 -11.80 -55.82 -61.91
N ARG A 722 -12.55 -56.77 -62.48
CA ARG A 722 -12.02 -58.06 -62.94
C ARG A 722 -12.82 -58.58 -64.14
N GLU A 723 -12.09 -59.06 -65.14
CA GLU A 723 -12.62 -59.67 -66.37
C GLU A 723 -12.29 -61.17 -66.42
N ARG A 724 -13.02 -61.86 -67.31
CA ARG A 724 -12.76 -63.12 -68.03
C ARG A 724 -13.44 -64.44 -67.60
N GLU A 725 -14.14 -64.95 -68.63
CA GLU A 725 -14.25 -66.33 -69.14
C GLU A 725 -15.44 -67.24 -68.78
N GLN A 726 -16.35 -67.32 -69.78
CA GLN A 726 -17.09 -68.49 -70.32
C GLN A 726 -17.91 -69.41 -69.39
N THR A 727 -19.25 -69.48 -69.61
CA THR A 727 -19.91 -70.54 -70.41
C THR A 727 -21.46 -70.44 -70.42
N GLY A 728 -22.09 -70.78 -71.56
CA GLY A 728 -23.41 -71.45 -71.66
C GLY A 728 -24.74 -70.65 -71.50
N ALA A 729 -25.55 -70.61 -72.59
CA ALA A 729 -27.03 -70.64 -72.69
C ALA A 729 -27.90 -69.89 -71.64
N LYS A 730 -28.96 -69.11 -71.93
CA LYS A 730 -29.97 -69.02 -73.02
C LYS A 730 -30.76 -67.68 -72.82
N GLU A 731 -31.72 -67.18 -73.62
CA GLU A 731 -32.43 -67.60 -74.84
C GLU A 731 -32.70 -66.36 -75.76
N THR A 732 -33.96 -66.02 -76.11
CA THR A 732 -34.37 -64.98 -77.08
C THR A 732 -35.70 -64.23 -76.71
N PRO A 733 -36.07 -63.11 -77.36
CA PRO A 733 -37.00 -62.08 -76.81
C PRO A 733 -38.43 -62.02 -77.40
N ILE A 734 -39.31 -61.21 -76.77
CA ILE A 734 -40.64 -60.68 -77.23
C ILE A 734 -41.18 -59.67 -76.16
N SER A 735 -42.10 -58.71 -76.36
CA SER A 735 -42.47 -57.81 -77.49
C SER A 735 -43.58 -56.80 -77.05
N LEU A 736 -44.07 -55.94 -77.98
CA LEU A 736 -45.42 -55.29 -78.10
C LEU A 736 -45.84 -53.99 -77.34
N LEU A 737 -46.25 -52.99 -78.16
CA LEU A 737 -47.33 -51.95 -78.00
C LEU A 737 -47.09 -50.77 -77.01
N ASP A 738 -47.49 -49.52 -77.25
CA ASP A 738 -48.09 -48.87 -78.46
C ASP A 738 -47.88 -47.33 -78.47
N TYR A 739 -47.96 -46.71 -79.65
CA TYR A 739 -48.27 -45.26 -79.89
C TYR A 739 -49.79 -45.13 -80.18
N PRO A 740 -50.49 -43.96 -80.21
CA PRO A 740 -50.11 -42.64 -80.79
C PRO A 740 -50.56 -41.42 -79.91
N GLY A 741 -50.50 -40.14 -80.30
CA GLY A 741 -50.07 -39.47 -81.54
C GLY A 741 -50.11 -37.92 -81.41
N ASN A 742 -49.47 -37.22 -82.34
CA ASN A 742 -49.43 -35.76 -82.53
C ASN A 742 -50.33 -35.38 -83.75
N PRO A 743 -50.45 -34.13 -84.27
CA PRO A 743 -50.15 -32.75 -83.80
C PRO A 743 -51.38 -31.81 -84.16
N PRO A 744 -51.34 -30.61 -84.82
CA PRO A 744 -50.40 -29.46 -84.91
C PRO A 744 -51.04 -28.01 -84.82
N VAL A 745 -50.20 -26.95 -84.78
CA VAL A 745 -50.39 -25.58 -85.40
C VAL A 745 -51.57 -24.69 -84.89
N THR A 746 -51.44 -23.40 -84.53
CA THR A 746 -51.19 -22.20 -85.39
C THR A 746 -50.77 -20.95 -84.58
N GLN A 747 -50.56 -19.82 -85.27
CA GLN A 747 -49.94 -18.54 -84.85
C GLN A 747 -50.82 -17.57 -84.03
N GLN A 748 -50.12 -16.52 -83.52
CA GLN A 748 -50.49 -15.09 -83.50
C GLN A 748 -51.11 -14.39 -82.25
N GLN A 749 -50.53 -13.20 -82.02
CA GLN A 749 -51.00 -11.96 -81.36
C GLN A 749 -51.05 -11.80 -79.81
N GLU A 750 -50.20 -10.85 -79.37
CA GLU A 750 -50.55 -9.60 -78.66
C GLU A 750 -51.77 -9.59 -77.70
N GLU A 751 -51.56 -9.26 -76.42
CA GLU A 751 -51.83 -7.88 -75.95
C GLU A 751 -51.25 -7.55 -74.55
N ASN A 752 -51.17 -6.23 -74.33
CA ASN A 752 -50.45 -5.47 -73.32
C ASN A 752 -50.98 -5.49 -71.87
N THR A 753 -50.08 -5.10 -70.95
CA THR A 753 -50.29 -4.28 -69.72
C THR A 753 -51.38 -4.67 -68.70
N THR A 754 -50.95 -4.92 -67.46
CA THR A 754 -50.81 -3.86 -66.45
C THR A 754 -49.85 -4.25 -65.33
#